data_AF-Q9TL97-F1
#
_entry.id   AF-Q9TL97-F1
#
_cell.length_a   1.000
_cell.length_b   1.000
_cell.length_c   1.000
_cell.angle_alpha   90.00
_cell.angle_beta   90.00
_cell.angle_gamma   90.00
#
_symmetry.space_group_name_H-M   'P 1'
#
loop_
_entity.id
_entity.type
_entity.pdbx_description
1 polymer ?
#
loop_
_entity_poly.entity_id
_entity_poly.type
_entity_poly.pdbx_seq_one_letter_code
_entity_poly.pdbx_strand_id
1 'polypeptide(L)'
;MQQTYQYGWIIPFIPLPVPILIGVGLLLFPTATKNFRRMWSFQSVLLLSIVMIFSINLSIQQIDSNSIYQYVWSWIINNDFSLEFGYLIDPLTSIMSILITTIGIMVLIYSDNYMAHDQGYLRFFAYMSFFSTSMLGLVTSSNLIQIYIFWELVGMCSYLLIGFWFTRPLAANACQKAFVTNRVGDFGLLLGILGFYWITGSFEFRDLFEIFNNLIYNNEVNFLFVTFCAVLLFAGAVAKSAQFPLHVWLPDAMEGPTPISALIHAATMVAAGIFLVARLFPLFIVIPSIMNLISLIAIITVLLGATLALAQKDIKRGLAYPTMSQLGYMMLALGMGSNRSALFHLITHAYSKALLFLGSGSVIHSMERIVGYPPYKSQNMILMGGLRKHVPITKNAFLLGTLSLCGIPPLACFWSKDEILNDSWLYSTIFAIIAWGTAGLTAFYMFRIYLLTFEGHLNVHFQNYSGKQKTTFYSISLWGGKGPSKRIKKNVRLLTMNNESSSVFSKRIYRIDDNVRNMTRPFITIAHFENKKLYSYPYESDNTMLFPLLILGLFTLFVGFIGIPFNQEGVDFDILSKWLTPSINLLHQKSNNLMDWYEFFKDAVFSVSIAYLGIFIASFLYKAPYSSLLNFDLINSIVKRGPKRILWEKLLNGIYDWSYNRAYVDSFYTTALTGGIRVLAEFTHFFDRRIIDGITNGVGLISFFLGEAIKYVGGGRISSYLFFYLSYILVFLLVYFIT
;
A
#
# COMPACT_ATOMS: atom_id res chain seq x y z
N MET A 1 -15.34 -32.18 -12.15
CA MET A 1 -16.36 -31.17 -11.81
C MET A 1 -16.73 -31.22 -10.32
N GLN A 2 -17.57 -32.15 -9.86
CA GLN A 2 -18.05 -32.10 -8.45
C GLN A 2 -16.93 -32.15 -7.39
N GLN A 3 -15.92 -33.02 -7.56
CA GLN A 3 -14.84 -33.15 -6.56
C GLN A 3 -13.97 -31.88 -6.42
N THR A 4 -13.66 -31.17 -7.50
CA THR A 4 -12.80 -29.97 -7.45
C THR A 4 -13.49 -28.80 -6.76
N TYR A 5 -14.78 -28.59 -7.03
CA TYR A 5 -15.56 -27.57 -6.33
C TYR A 5 -15.81 -27.95 -4.86
N GLN A 6 -16.04 -29.22 -4.54
CA GLN A 6 -16.24 -29.69 -3.17
C GLN A 6 -15.01 -29.49 -2.27
N TYR A 7 -13.80 -29.53 -2.84
CA TYR A 7 -12.55 -29.26 -2.10
C TYR A 7 -12.05 -27.81 -2.22
N GLY A 8 -12.88 -26.89 -2.72
CA GLY A 8 -12.55 -25.48 -2.84
C GLY A 8 -12.15 -24.80 -1.52
N TRP A 9 -12.72 -25.27 -0.40
CA TRP A 9 -12.41 -24.76 0.94
C TRP A 9 -10.93 -24.93 1.33
N ILE A 10 -10.18 -25.85 0.72
CA ILE A 10 -8.79 -26.14 1.12
C ILE A 10 -7.84 -25.01 0.66
N ILE A 11 -8.16 -24.28 -0.41
CA ILE A 11 -7.32 -23.22 -1.02
C ILE A 11 -6.69 -22.26 0.02
N PRO A 12 -7.44 -21.58 0.89
CA PRO A 12 -6.87 -20.66 1.88
C PRO A 12 -6.08 -21.36 2.99
N PHE A 13 -6.35 -22.64 3.27
CA PHE A 13 -5.73 -23.39 4.37
C PHE A 13 -4.44 -24.11 3.98
N ILE A 14 -4.19 -24.43 2.69
CA ILE A 14 -2.97 -25.13 2.26
C ILE A 14 -1.67 -24.40 2.66
N PRO A 15 -1.54 -23.06 2.56
CA PRO A 15 -0.31 -22.39 2.96
C PRO A 15 -0.20 -22.11 4.48
N LEU A 16 -1.27 -22.33 5.25
CA LEU A 16 -1.37 -22.02 6.69
C LEU A 16 -0.49 -22.90 7.62
N PRO A 17 -0.20 -24.17 7.30
CA PRO A 17 0.78 -24.95 8.04
C PRO A 17 2.18 -24.33 8.08
N VAL A 18 2.61 -23.57 7.06
CA VAL A 18 3.96 -22.95 7.03
C VAL A 18 4.18 -21.98 8.19
N PRO A 19 3.37 -20.92 8.37
CA PRO A 19 3.56 -19.99 9.47
C PRO A 19 3.38 -20.64 10.84
N ILE A 20 2.47 -21.61 10.98
CA ILE A 20 2.30 -22.36 12.23
C ILE A 20 3.55 -23.17 12.56
N LEU A 21 4.07 -23.95 11.61
CA LEU A 21 5.24 -24.80 11.84
C LEU A 21 6.50 -23.97 12.08
N ILE A 22 6.69 -22.87 11.35
CA ILE A 22 7.81 -21.94 11.60
C ILE A 22 7.64 -21.26 12.96
N GLY A 23 6.44 -20.81 13.32
CA GLY A 23 6.16 -20.16 14.60
C GLY A 23 6.39 -21.08 15.79
N VAL A 24 5.77 -22.26 15.78
CA VAL A 24 5.95 -23.30 16.80
C VAL A 24 7.42 -23.75 16.86
N GLY A 25 8.04 -23.95 15.71
CA GLY A 25 9.45 -24.36 15.65
C GLY A 25 10.41 -23.29 16.16
N LEU A 26 10.15 -21.99 15.92
CA LEU A 26 10.95 -20.90 16.50
C LEU A 26 10.75 -20.77 18.02
N LEU A 27 9.57 -21.10 18.54
CA LEU A 27 9.27 -21.06 19.97
C LEU A 27 9.85 -22.26 20.73
N LEU A 28 9.65 -23.49 20.22
CA LEU A 28 10.05 -24.72 20.90
C LEU A 28 11.49 -25.17 20.55
N PHE A 29 11.90 -25.01 19.29
CA PHE A 29 13.18 -25.53 18.78
C PHE A 29 13.95 -24.50 17.92
N PRO A 30 14.35 -23.35 18.49
CA PRO A 30 14.91 -22.22 17.74
C PRO A 30 16.24 -22.53 17.02
N THR A 31 17.08 -23.40 17.59
CA THR A 31 18.38 -23.74 16.99
C THR A 31 18.22 -24.63 15.76
N ALA A 32 17.40 -25.70 15.87
CA ALA A 32 17.11 -26.60 14.77
C ALA A 32 16.42 -25.86 13.62
N THR A 33 15.40 -25.05 13.91
CA THR A 33 14.69 -24.30 12.87
C THR A 33 15.58 -23.31 12.14
N LYS A 34 16.45 -22.56 12.86
CA LYS A 34 17.42 -21.64 12.25
C LYS A 34 18.44 -22.36 11.37
N ASN A 35 18.89 -23.54 11.75
CA ASN A 35 19.82 -24.34 10.94
C ASN A 35 19.19 -24.77 9.61
N PHE A 36 17.92 -25.18 9.62
CA PHE A 36 17.17 -25.58 8.42
C PHE A 36 16.49 -24.42 7.67
N ARG A 37 17.00 -23.18 7.78
CA ARG A 37 16.32 -21.98 7.26
C ARG A 37 15.91 -22.08 5.78
N ARG A 38 16.77 -22.61 4.91
CA ARG A 38 16.49 -22.73 3.46
C ARG A 38 15.47 -23.81 3.12
N MET A 39 15.28 -24.82 3.98
CA MET A 39 14.27 -25.85 3.73
C MET A 39 12.85 -25.27 3.87
N TRP A 40 12.67 -24.31 4.78
CA TRP A 40 11.39 -23.66 5.01
C TRP A 40 10.94 -22.76 3.85
N SER A 41 11.88 -22.12 3.14
CA SER A 41 11.52 -21.36 1.93
C SER A 41 11.03 -22.27 0.82
N PHE A 42 11.70 -23.41 0.61
CA PHE A 42 11.23 -24.44 -0.34
C PHE A 42 9.82 -24.94 0.01
N GLN A 43 9.56 -25.24 1.29
CA GLN A 43 8.24 -25.67 1.74
C GLN A 43 7.15 -24.60 1.48
N SER A 44 7.49 -23.31 1.67
CA SER A 44 6.55 -22.22 1.40
C SER A 44 6.20 -22.09 -0.08
N VAL A 45 7.18 -22.25 -0.97
CA VAL A 45 6.99 -22.24 -2.42
C VAL A 45 6.19 -23.45 -2.88
N LEU A 46 6.49 -24.63 -2.34
CA LEU A 46 5.81 -25.89 -2.67
C LEU A 46 4.33 -25.85 -2.28
N LEU A 47 3.99 -25.38 -1.08
CA LEU A 47 2.59 -25.32 -0.67
C LEU A 47 1.81 -24.28 -1.49
N LEU A 48 2.40 -23.12 -1.80
CA LEU A 48 1.74 -22.13 -2.64
C LEU A 48 1.61 -22.59 -4.10
N SER A 49 2.55 -23.38 -4.62
CA SER A 49 2.45 -23.95 -5.98
C SER A 49 1.36 -25.01 -6.09
N ILE A 50 1.11 -25.80 -5.05
CA ILE A 50 -0.06 -26.68 -4.98
C ILE A 50 -1.35 -25.86 -5.10
N VAL A 51 -1.46 -24.75 -4.36
CA VAL A 51 -2.62 -23.84 -4.47
C VAL A 51 -2.74 -23.26 -5.88
N MET A 52 -1.63 -22.87 -6.50
CA MET A 52 -1.63 -22.36 -7.87
C MET A 52 -2.24 -23.39 -8.84
N ILE A 53 -1.86 -24.67 -8.74
CA ILE A 53 -2.43 -25.73 -9.60
C ILE A 53 -3.95 -25.85 -9.38
N PHE A 54 -4.42 -25.81 -8.13
CA PHE A 54 -5.85 -25.79 -7.84
C PHE A 54 -6.54 -24.55 -8.43
N SER A 55 -5.94 -23.37 -8.31
CA SER A 55 -6.52 -22.13 -8.86
C SER A 55 -6.61 -22.13 -10.39
N ILE A 56 -5.61 -22.69 -11.08
CA ILE A 56 -5.62 -22.85 -12.54
C ILE A 56 -6.69 -23.85 -12.97
N ASN A 57 -6.83 -24.98 -12.25
CA ASN A 57 -7.89 -25.94 -12.54
C ASN A 57 -9.28 -25.32 -12.34
N LEU A 58 -9.47 -24.53 -11.29
CA LEU A 58 -10.72 -23.80 -11.05
C LEU A 58 -10.98 -22.75 -12.13
N SER A 59 -9.98 -22.00 -12.60
CA SER A 59 -10.20 -21.03 -13.66
C SER A 59 -10.57 -21.69 -14.98
N ILE A 60 -9.94 -22.82 -15.34
CA ILE A 60 -10.28 -23.56 -16.56
C ILE A 60 -11.72 -24.05 -16.48
N GLN A 61 -12.11 -24.64 -15.34
CA GLN A 61 -13.50 -25.07 -15.13
C GLN A 61 -14.49 -23.91 -15.15
N GLN A 62 -14.10 -22.74 -14.64
CA GLN A 62 -14.95 -21.55 -14.66
C GLN A 62 -15.17 -21.07 -16.10
N ILE A 63 -14.11 -21.03 -16.91
CA ILE A 63 -14.18 -20.63 -18.34
C ILE A 63 -15.08 -21.58 -19.14
N ASP A 64 -15.06 -22.88 -18.82
CA ASP A 64 -15.84 -23.89 -19.55
C ASP A 64 -17.32 -23.95 -19.11
N SER A 65 -17.61 -23.76 -17.82
CA SER A 65 -18.94 -24.03 -17.24
C SER A 65 -19.70 -22.81 -16.73
N ASN A 66 -19.05 -21.67 -16.50
CA ASN A 66 -19.61 -20.43 -15.96
C ASN A 66 -20.47 -20.60 -14.68
N SER A 67 -20.35 -21.72 -13.97
CA SER A 67 -21.19 -22.00 -12.81
C SER A 67 -20.67 -21.30 -11.55
N ILE A 68 -21.55 -20.64 -10.80
CA ILE A 68 -21.20 -20.04 -9.50
C ILE A 68 -21.46 -21.07 -8.41
N TYR A 69 -20.39 -21.59 -7.80
CA TYR A 69 -20.49 -22.57 -6.73
C TYR A 69 -20.38 -21.88 -5.38
N GLN A 70 -21.38 -22.09 -4.51
CA GLN A 70 -21.38 -21.61 -3.14
C GLN A 70 -21.66 -22.80 -2.23
N TYR A 71 -20.84 -22.96 -1.20
CA TYR A 71 -21.06 -23.93 -0.14
C TYR A 71 -20.93 -23.22 1.20
N VAL A 72 -21.89 -23.42 2.08
CA VAL A 72 -21.97 -22.75 3.37
C VAL A 72 -22.24 -23.77 4.47
N TRP A 73 -21.59 -23.59 5.61
CA TRP A 73 -21.85 -24.30 6.85
C TRP A 73 -22.21 -23.30 7.96
N SER A 74 -23.11 -23.67 8.86
CA SER A 74 -23.46 -22.86 10.01
C SER A 74 -22.35 -22.91 11.08
N TRP A 75 -21.89 -21.75 11.54
CA TRP A 75 -20.95 -21.66 12.67
C TRP A 75 -21.71 -21.46 13.97
N ILE A 76 -22.57 -20.44 14.05
CA ILE A 76 -23.41 -20.16 15.22
C ILE A 76 -24.86 -20.24 14.76
N ILE A 77 -25.62 -21.13 15.40
CA ILE A 77 -27.07 -21.24 15.22
C ILE A 77 -27.70 -20.78 16.53
N ASN A 78 -28.37 -19.63 16.50
CA ASN A 78 -29.34 -19.24 17.51
C ASN A 78 -30.69 -19.06 16.82
N ASN A 79 -31.81 -19.19 17.55
CA ASN A 79 -33.14 -19.23 16.93
C ASN A 79 -33.45 -18.03 16.02
N ASP A 80 -32.88 -16.86 16.33
CA ASP A 80 -33.11 -15.60 15.58
C ASP A 80 -31.87 -15.15 14.78
N PHE A 81 -30.74 -15.85 14.90
CA PHE A 81 -29.46 -15.43 14.31
C PHE A 81 -28.67 -16.64 13.81
N SER A 82 -28.53 -16.76 12.49
CA SER A 82 -27.60 -17.68 11.85
C SER A 82 -26.37 -16.94 11.34
N LEU A 83 -25.20 -17.38 11.79
CA LEU A 83 -23.92 -16.95 11.22
C LEU A 83 -23.30 -18.11 10.50
N GLU A 84 -23.24 -17.99 9.18
CA GLU A 84 -22.76 -19.03 8.29
C GLU A 84 -21.38 -18.66 7.72
N PHE A 85 -20.55 -19.67 7.53
CA PHE A 85 -19.24 -19.56 6.91
C PHE A 85 -19.16 -20.52 5.75
N GLY A 86 -18.56 -20.07 4.66
CA GLY A 86 -18.52 -20.86 3.46
C GLY A 86 -17.37 -20.50 2.56
N TYR A 87 -17.50 -20.96 1.32
CA TYR A 87 -16.67 -20.48 0.24
C TYR A 87 -17.50 -20.28 -1.00
N LEU A 88 -17.16 -19.23 -1.74
CA LEU A 88 -17.80 -18.85 -2.98
C LEU A 88 -16.74 -18.87 -4.09
N ILE A 89 -16.99 -19.71 -5.10
CA ILE A 89 -16.19 -19.79 -6.31
C ILE A 89 -17.03 -19.16 -7.43
N ASP A 90 -16.58 -17.98 -7.80
CA ASP A 90 -17.08 -17.13 -8.87
C ASP A 90 -15.92 -16.79 -9.83
N PRO A 91 -16.18 -16.16 -10.98
CA PRO A 91 -15.09 -15.80 -11.88
C PRO A 91 -14.10 -14.81 -11.27
N LEU A 92 -14.57 -13.89 -10.43
CA LEU A 92 -13.73 -12.92 -9.70
C LEU A 92 -12.72 -13.60 -8.76
N THR A 93 -13.13 -14.61 -8.00
CA THR A 93 -12.27 -15.41 -7.12
C THR A 93 -11.27 -16.22 -7.90
N SER A 94 -11.66 -16.79 -9.04
CA SER A 94 -10.75 -17.55 -9.89
C SER A 94 -9.60 -16.64 -10.41
N ILE A 95 -9.92 -15.43 -10.86
CA ILE A 95 -8.93 -14.43 -11.29
C ILE A 95 -7.99 -14.04 -10.15
N MET A 96 -8.57 -13.66 -9.01
CA MET A 96 -7.78 -13.18 -7.87
C MET A 96 -6.92 -14.29 -7.27
N SER A 97 -7.41 -15.52 -7.17
CA SER A 97 -6.63 -16.65 -6.64
C SER A 97 -5.42 -16.98 -7.52
N ILE A 98 -5.55 -16.92 -8.84
CA ILE A 98 -4.40 -17.04 -9.76
C ILE A 98 -3.42 -15.89 -9.55
N LEU A 99 -3.88 -14.65 -9.52
CA LEU A 99 -3.00 -13.49 -9.36
C LEU A 99 -2.20 -13.53 -8.04
N ILE A 100 -2.86 -13.89 -6.94
CA ILE A 100 -2.22 -13.98 -5.62
C ILE A 100 -1.19 -15.10 -5.60
N THR A 101 -1.50 -16.26 -6.16
CA THR A 101 -0.58 -17.41 -6.15
C THR A 101 0.60 -17.21 -7.10
N THR A 102 0.39 -16.71 -8.33
CA THR A 102 1.47 -16.49 -9.30
C THR A 102 2.47 -15.45 -8.80
N ILE A 103 1.98 -14.27 -8.38
CA ILE A 103 2.84 -13.20 -7.86
C ILE A 103 3.45 -13.62 -6.52
N GLY A 104 2.69 -14.31 -5.67
CA GLY A 104 3.18 -14.84 -4.40
C GLY A 104 4.38 -15.79 -4.57
N ILE A 105 4.31 -16.74 -5.51
CA ILE A 105 5.41 -17.67 -5.82
C ILE A 105 6.63 -16.90 -6.33
N MET A 106 6.44 -15.98 -7.27
CA MET A 106 7.54 -15.16 -7.82
C MET A 106 8.24 -14.35 -6.72
N VAL A 107 7.48 -13.78 -5.79
CA VAL A 107 8.02 -13.01 -4.66
C VAL A 107 8.72 -13.92 -3.65
N LEU A 108 8.19 -15.11 -3.35
CA LEU A 108 8.83 -16.07 -2.45
C LEU A 108 10.19 -16.54 -3.01
N ILE A 109 10.26 -16.90 -4.29
CA ILE A 109 11.51 -17.27 -4.96
C ILE A 109 12.50 -16.11 -4.92
N TYR A 110 12.05 -14.89 -5.25
CA TYR A 110 12.89 -13.70 -5.20
C TYR A 110 13.45 -13.43 -3.79
N SER A 111 12.63 -13.67 -2.77
CA SER A 111 12.98 -13.35 -1.38
C SER A 111 14.09 -14.23 -0.79
N ASP A 112 14.36 -15.41 -1.36
CA ASP A 112 15.39 -16.32 -0.87
C ASP A 112 16.78 -15.65 -0.86
N ASN A 113 17.22 -15.10 -2.01
CA ASN A 113 18.49 -14.39 -2.06
C ASN A 113 18.41 -12.98 -1.45
N TYR A 114 17.27 -12.30 -1.57
CA TYR A 114 17.13 -10.94 -1.04
C TYR A 114 17.30 -10.89 0.49
N MET A 115 16.76 -11.91 1.17
CA MET A 115 16.80 -12.00 2.63
C MET A 115 17.92 -12.93 3.15
N ALA A 116 18.74 -13.53 2.28
CA ALA A 116 19.73 -14.55 2.68
C ALA A 116 20.70 -14.09 3.78
N HIS A 117 21.03 -12.79 3.78
CA HIS A 117 21.96 -12.17 4.73
C HIS A 117 21.26 -11.57 5.97
N ASP A 118 19.93 -11.55 6.02
CA ASP A 118 19.18 -11.04 7.16
C ASP A 118 18.98 -12.14 8.23
N GLN A 119 19.09 -11.75 9.50
CA GLN A 119 18.81 -12.64 10.64
C GLN A 119 17.32 -13.01 10.73
N GLY A 120 16.43 -12.13 10.22
CA GLY A 120 14.99 -12.30 10.26
C GLY A 120 14.39 -13.21 9.18
N TYR A 121 15.21 -14.01 8.48
CA TYR A 121 14.80 -14.82 7.32
C TYR A 121 13.54 -15.68 7.56
N LEU A 122 13.52 -16.49 8.63
CA LEU A 122 12.39 -17.39 8.90
C LEU A 122 11.09 -16.65 9.21
N ARG A 123 11.20 -15.56 9.98
CA ARG A 123 10.07 -14.69 10.32
C ARG A 123 9.48 -14.05 9.08
N PHE A 124 10.32 -13.68 8.11
CA PHE A 124 9.88 -13.13 6.83
C PHE A 124 9.01 -14.14 6.06
N PHE A 125 9.48 -15.38 5.89
CA PHE A 125 8.72 -16.42 5.19
C PHE A 125 7.42 -16.78 5.91
N ALA A 126 7.41 -16.80 7.24
CA ALA A 126 6.19 -17.00 8.02
C ALA A 126 5.16 -15.87 7.77
N TYR A 127 5.59 -14.60 7.80
CA TYR A 127 4.67 -13.48 7.55
C TYR A 127 4.17 -13.44 6.11
N MET A 128 5.01 -13.77 5.13
CA MET A 128 4.62 -13.81 3.71
C MET A 128 3.60 -14.92 3.43
N SER A 129 3.82 -16.12 3.97
CA SER A 129 2.87 -17.24 3.84
C SER A 129 1.56 -16.93 4.57
N PHE A 130 1.60 -16.41 5.80
CA PHE A 130 0.40 -16.00 6.53
C PHE A 130 -0.38 -14.87 5.83
N PHE A 131 0.33 -13.97 5.14
CA PHE A 131 -0.32 -12.96 4.32
C PHE A 131 -1.01 -13.58 3.09
N SER A 132 -0.37 -14.54 2.40
CA SER A 132 -1.03 -15.27 1.29
C SER A 132 -2.26 -16.05 1.73
N THR A 133 -2.26 -16.68 2.91
CA THR A 133 -3.44 -17.40 3.45
C THR A 133 -4.58 -16.43 3.75
N SER A 134 -4.26 -15.29 4.38
CA SER A 134 -5.27 -14.27 4.70
C SER A 134 -5.91 -13.69 3.45
N MET A 135 -5.13 -13.43 2.40
CA MET A 135 -5.66 -12.89 1.15
C MET A 135 -6.46 -13.93 0.36
N LEU A 136 -6.00 -15.20 0.29
CA LEU A 136 -6.78 -16.27 -0.33
C LEU A 136 -8.11 -16.49 0.39
N GLY A 137 -8.12 -16.43 1.73
CA GLY A 137 -9.35 -16.53 2.53
C GLY A 137 -10.31 -15.36 2.31
N LEU A 138 -9.78 -14.15 2.15
CA LEU A 138 -10.57 -12.97 1.79
C LEU A 138 -11.28 -13.17 0.46
N VAL A 139 -10.54 -13.66 -0.54
CA VAL A 139 -11.08 -13.86 -1.88
C VAL A 139 -12.16 -14.95 -1.90
N THR A 140 -11.91 -16.10 -1.27
CA THR A 140 -12.85 -17.23 -1.28
C THR A 140 -14.08 -17.03 -0.39
N SER A 141 -14.17 -15.94 0.37
CA SER A 141 -15.27 -15.69 1.31
C SER A 141 -16.65 -15.69 0.66
N SER A 142 -17.66 -16.27 1.33
CA SER A 142 -19.06 -16.26 0.86
C SER A 142 -19.89 -15.14 1.47
N ASN A 143 -19.47 -14.60 2.63
CA ASN A 143 -20.28 -13.68 3.44
C ASN A 143 -19.51 -12.40 3.81
N LEU A 144 -20.24 -11.31 4.09
CA LEU A 144 -19.64 -10.01 4.46
C LEU A 144 -18.79 -10.06 5.74
N ILE A 145 -19.25 -10.79 6.77
CA ILE A 145 -18.48 -11.00 8.00
C ILE A 145 -17.19 -11.77 7.73
N GLN A 146 -17.27 -12.79 6.87
CA GLN A 146 -16.09 -13.58 6.50
C GLN A 146 -15.06 -12.72 5.76
N ILE A 147 -15.50 -11.83 4.85
CA ILE A 147 -14.62 -10.80 4.29
C ILE A 147 -13.98 -10.02 5.43
N TYR A 148 -14.76 -9.49 6.37
CA TYR A 148 -14.25 -8.65 7.46
C TYR A 148 -13.17 -9.35 8.30
N ILE A 149 -13.33 -10.63 8.64
CA ILE A 149 -12.34 -11.39 9.40
C ILE A 149 -11.02 -11.47 8.62
N PHE A 150 -11.06 -11.88 7.35
CA PHE A 150 -9.85 -11.96 6.54
C PHE A 150 -9.30 -10.57 6.17
N TRP A 151 -10.14 -9.55 6.10
CA TRP A 151 -9.78 -8.15 5.86
C TRP A 151 -8.90 -7.59 6.98
N GLU A 152 -9.28 -7.88 8.22
CA GLU A 152 -8.49 -7.55 9.40
C GLU A 152 -7.19 -8.35 9.46
N LEU A 153 -7.24 -9.65 9.14
CA LEU A 153 -6.05 -10.50 9.09
C LEU A 153 -5.04 -9.97 8.05
N VAL A 154 -5.48 -9.61 6.85
CA VAL A 154 -4.62 -8.96 5.84
C VAL A 154 -4.02 -7.66 6.37
N GLY A 155 -4.78 -6.87 7.14
CA GLY A 155 -4.30 -5.65 7.81
C GLY A 155 -3.28 -5.90 8.92
N MET A 156 -3.45 -6.96 9.71
CA MET A 156 -2.49 -7.39 10.72
C MET A 156 -1.18 -7.85 10.06
N CYS A 157 -1.28 -8.69 9.04
CA CYS A 157 -0.13 -9.17 8.30
C CYS A 157 0.64 -8.02 7.64
N SER A 158 -0.05 -7.03 7.05
CA SER A 158 0.63 -5.86 6.47
C SER A 158 1.33 -5.00 7.52
N TYR A 159 0.75 -4.85 8.72
CA TYR A 159 1.42 -4.20 9.85
C TYR A 159 2.74 -4.90 10.22
N LEU A 160 2.72 -6.23 10.36
CA LEU A 160 3.91 -7.03 10.68
C LEU A 160 4.98 -6.96 9.59
N LEU A 161 4.55 -6.95 8.32
CA LEU A 161 5.40 -6.92 7.14
C LEU A 161 6.05 -5.53 6.93
N ILE A 162 5.31 -4.43 7.08
CA ILE A 162 5.87 -3.06 7.02
C ILE A 162 6.83 -2.83 8.21
N GLY A 163 6.45 -3.27 9.40
CA GLY A 163 7.24 -3.19 10.62
C GLY A 163 8.34 -4.24 10.74
N PHE A 164 8.71 -4.94 9.65
CA PHE A 164 9.66 -6.06 9.72
C PHE A 164 11.00 -5.65 10.35
N TRP A 165 11.54 -4.50 9.95
CA TRP A 165 12.73 -3.89 10.57
C TRP A 165 12.35 -2.89 11.68
N PHE A 166 11.61 -3.37 12.68
CA PHE A 166 11.10 -2.60 13.83
C PHE A 166 12.19 -1.85 14.64
N THR A 167 13.47 -2.22 14.51
CA THR A 167 14.58 -1.50 15.13
C THR A 167 14.80 -0.10 14.54
N ARG A 168 14.25 0.18 13.35
CA ARG A 168 14.29 1.50 12.73
C ARG A 168 13.05 2.32 13.13
N PRO A 169 13.21 3.52 13.70
CA PRO A 169 12.07 4.34 14.13
C PRO A 169 11.18 4.75 12.96
N LEU A 170 11.74 4.96 11.76
CA LEU A 170 10.96 5.27 10.55
C LEU A 170 10.04 4.12 10.15
N ALA A 171 10.51 2.87 10.23
CA ALA A 171 9.70 1.70 9.91
C ALA A 171 8.62 1.43 10.98
N ALA A 172 8.94 1.64 12.25
CA ALA A 172 7.98 1.53 13.35
C ALA A 172 6.86 2.57 13.24
N ASN A 173 7.20 3.83 12.95
CA ASN A 173 6.19 4.88 12.74
C ASN A 173 5.35 4.60 11.48
N ALA A 174 5.98 4.11 10.41
CA ALA A 174 5.28 3.77 9.16
C ALA A 174 4.28 2.62 9.35
N CYS A 175 4.63 1.56 10.08
CA CYS A 175 3.70 0.46 10.31
C CYS A 175 2.50 0.88 11.18
N GLN A 176 2.74 1.68 12.24
CA GLN A 176 1.65 2.21 13.06
C GLN A 176 0.73 3.12 12.24
N LYS A 177 1.30 4.04 11.45
CA LYS A 177 0.52 4.92 10.57
C LYS A 177 -0.35 4.12 9.62
N ALA A 178 0.22 3.11 8.95
CA ALA A 178 -0.53 2.24 8.04
C ALA A 178 -1.64 1.45 8.75
N PHE A 179 -1.39 0.91 9.93
CA PHE A 179 -2.42 0.17 10.66
C PHE A 179 -3.57 1.09 11.09
N VAL A 180 -3.27 2.25 11.68
CA VAL A 180 -4.29 3.19 12.15
C VAL A 180 -5.13 3.74 10.98
N THR A 181 -4.51 4.15 9.87
CA THR A 181 -5.28 4.67 8.72
C THR A 181 -6.20 3.61 8.11
N ASN A 182 -5.75 2.35 8.06
CA ASN A 182 -6.60 1.26 7.59
C ASN A 182 -7.72 0.96 8.58
N ARG A 183 -7.45 0.97 9.88
CA ARG A 183 -8.46 0.71 10.92
C ARG A 183 -9.59 1.73 10.94
N VAL A 184 -9.33 2.99 10.57
CA VAL A 184 -10.40 3.98 10.37
C VAL A 184 -11.37 3.56 9.26
N GLY A 185 -10.86 3.04 8.14
CA GLY A 185 -11.70 2.49 7.08
C GLY A 185 -12.38 1.18 7.48
N ASP A 186 -11.67 0.31 8.18
CA ASP A 186 -12.19 -0.98 8.67
C ASP A 186 -13.35 -0.75 9.66
N PHE A 187 -13.30 0.32 10.47
CA PHE A 187 -14.43 0.71 11.33
C PHE A 187 -15.65 1.15 10.50
N GLY A 188 -15.44 1.92 9.43
CA GLY A 188 -16.50 2.26 8.48
C GLY A 188 -17.10 1.02 7.82
N LEU A 189 -16.26 0.08 7.37
CA LEU A 189 -16.68 -1.19 6.79
C LEU A 189 -17.56 -1.98 7.76
N LEU A 190 -17.15 -2.10 9.03
CA LEU A 190 -17.92 -2.80 10.06
C LEU A 190 -19.31 -2.17 10.26
N LEU A 191 -19.38 -0.85 10.39
CA LEU A 191 -20.65 -0.13 10.52
C LEU A 191 -21.54 -0.31 9.29
N GLY A 192 -20.94 -0.33 8.09
CA GLY A 192 -21.66 -0.62 6.85
C GLY A 192 -22.25 -2.03 6.85
N ILE A 193 -21.47 -3.05 7.24
CA ILE A 193 -21.92 -4.45 7.32
C ILE A 193 -23.10 -4.58 8.31
N LEU A 194 -22.98 -3.99 9.50
CA LEU A 194 -24.05 -3.99 10.49
C LEU A 194 -25.29 -3.23 10.01
N GLY A 195 -25.12 -2.11 9.30
CA GLY A 195 -26.21 -1.34 8.72
C GLY A 195 -26.99 -2.12 7.66
N PHE A 196 -26.31 -2.81 6.75
CA PHE A 196 -26.98 -3.66 5.76
C PHE A 196 -27.65 -4.87 6.40
N TYR A 197 -27.02 -5.50 7.39
CA TYR A 197 -27.65 -6.57 8.15
C TYR A 197 -28.94 -6.12 8.84
N TRP A 198 -28.98 -4.90 9.38
CA TRP A 198 -30.19 -4.36 9.98
C TRP A 198 -31.33 -4.16 8.97
N ILE A 199 -31.00 -3.94 7.69
CA ILE A 199 -31.98 -3.78 6.61
C ILE A 199 -32.42 -5.13 6.05
N THR A 200 -31.49 -6.04 5.75
CA THR A 200 -31.77 -7.28 5.00
C THR A 200 -31.90 -8.52 5.89
N GLY A 201 -31.32 -8.52 7.09
CA GLY A 201 -31.28 -9.68 7.98
C GLY A 201 -30.33 -10.81 7.56
N SER A 202 -29.55 -10.65 6.48
CA SER A 202 -28.59 -11.66 5.99
C SER A 202 -27.21 -11.07 5.68
N PHE A 203 -26.16 -11.87 5.93
CA PHE A 203 -24.77 -11.54 5.59
C PHE A 203 -24.29 -12.17 4.29
N GLU A 204 -25.09 -13.05 3.69
CA GLU A 204 -24.78 -13.77 2.46
C GLU A 204 -24.92 -12.87 1.24
N PHE A 205 -24.00 -12.92 0.28
CA PHE A 205 -24.08 -12.03 -0.89
C PHE A 205 -25.36 -12.23 -1.70
N ARG A 206 -25.78 -13.47 -1.95
CA ARG A 206 -26.95 -13.78 -2.78
C ARG A 206 -28.23 -13.25 -2.16
N ASP A 207 -28.51 -13.65 -0.91
CA ASP A 207 -29.69 -13.23 -0.18
C ASP A 207 -29.72 -11.72 0.04
N LEU A 208 -28.56 -11.13 0.37
CA LEU A 208 -28.45 -9.69 0.56
C LEU A 208 -28.84 -8.93 -0.71
N PHE A 209 -28.34 -9.34 -1.89
CA PHE A 209 -28.69 -8.67 -3.14
C PHE A 209 -30.16 -8.85 -3.52
N GLU A 210 -30.72 -10.04 -3.33
CA GLU A 210 -32.11 -10.34 -3.66
C GLU A 210 -33.10 -9.57 -2.75
N ILE A 211 -32.93 -9.66 -1.43
CA ILE A 211 -33.78 -9.00 -0.43
C ILE A 211 -33.69 -7.48 -0.61
N PHE A 212 -32.48 -6.95 -0.78
CA PHE A 212 -32.28 -5.51 -0.94
C PHE A 212 -32.95 -4.95 -2.21
N ASN A 213 -32.89 -5.65 -3.33
CA ASN A 213 -33.57 -5.26 -4.56
C ASN A 213 -35.09 -5.21 -4.39
N ASN A 214 -35.66 -6.21 -3.70
CA ASN A 214 -37.10 -6.27 -3.41
C ASN A 214 -37.54 -5.12 -2.49
N LEU A 215 -36.76 -4.83 -1.44
CA LEU A 215 -37.03 -3.75 -0.49
C LEU A 215 -36.99 -2.36 -1.15
N ILE A 216 -36.06 -2.13 -2.07
CA ILE A 216 -35.98 -0.87 -2.83
C ILE A 216 -37.13 -0.77 -3.83
N TYR A 217 -37.46 -1.87 -4.52
CA TYR A 217 -38.58 -1.88 -5.46
C TYR A 217 -39.91 -1.53 -4.78
N ASN A 218 -40.12 -2.04 -3.56
CA ASN A 218 -41.30 -1.74 -2.75
C ASN A 218 -41.24 -0.38 -2.02
N ASN A 219 -40.13 0.35 -2.10
CA ASN A 219 -39.86 1.60 -1.37
C ASN A 219 -40.01 1.49 0.17
N GLU A 220 -39.70 0.32 0.75
CA GLU A 220 -39.84 0.08 2.19
C GLU A 220 -38.69 0.70 3.02
N VAL A 221 -37.57 1.03 2.37
CA VAL A 221 -36.34 1.51 3.03
C VAL A 221 -36.05 2.96 2.64
N ASN A 222 -35.61 3.76 3.63
CA ASN A 222 -35.19 5.13 3.38
C ASN A 222 -33.89 5.18 2.56
N PHE A 223 -33.96 5.77 1.37
CA PHE A 223 -32.83 5.92 0.45
C PHE A 223 -31.63 6.63 1.08
N LEU A 224 -31.84 7.65 1.92
CA LEU A 224 -30.74 8.36 2.59
C LEU A 224 -29.97 7.44 3.55
N PHE A 225 -30.69 6.62 4.31
CA PHE A 225 -30.07 5.68 5.24
C PHE A 225 -29.24 4.63 4.49
N VAL A 226 -29.79 4.08 3.41
CA VAL A 226 -29.10 3.14 2.52
C VAL A 226 -27.84 3.75 1.92
N THR A 227 -27.92 4.98 1.42
CA THR A 227 -26.73 5.67 0.87
C THR A 227 -25.65 5.86 1.93
N PHE A 228 -26.03 6.18 3.17
CA PHE A 228 -25.09 6.30 4.27
C PHE A 228 -24.41 4.96 4.61
N CYS A 229 -25.17 3.86 4.69
CA CYS A 229 -24.62 2.51 4.87
C CYS A 229 -23.68 2.11 3.71
N ALA A 230 -24.02 2.46 2.47
CA ALA A 230 -23.17 2.19 1.30
C ALA A 230 -21.87 3.01 1.32
N VAL A 231 -21.92 4.29 1.75
CA VAL A 231 -20.72 5.12 1.94
C VAL A 231 -19.81 4.53 3.02
N LEU A 232 -20.38 4.02 4.11
CA LEU A 232 -19.64 3.35 5.18
C LEU A 232 -18.96 2.06 4.71
N LEU A 233 -19.66 1.20 3.94
CA LEU A 233 -19.03 0.05 3.29
C LEU A 233 -17.87 0.46 2.37
N PHE A 234 -18.08 1.51 1.58
CA PHE A 234 -17.06 2.01 0.67
C PHE A 234 -15.83 2.59 1.40
N ALA A 235 -15.99 3.13 2.61
CA ALA A 235 -14.89 3.66 3.42
C ALA A 235 -13.79 2.61 3.70
N GLY A 236 -14.16 1.32 3.83
CA GLY A 236 -13.20 0.22 3.90
C GLY A 236 -12.34 0.13 2.65
N ALA A 237 -12.98 0.09 1.48
CA ALA A 237 -12.28 0.03 0.19
C ALA A 237 -11.37 1.24 -0.03
N VAL A 238 -11.80 2.45 0.35
CA VAL A 238 -11.02 3.69 0.28
C VAL A 238 -9.70 3.56 1.05
N ALA A 239 -9.73 2.99 2.26
CA ALA A 239 -8.54 2.85 3.09
C ALA A 239 -7.52 1.85 2.51
N LYS A 240 -7.95 0.63 2.18
CA LYS A 240 -7.04 -0.43 1.69
C LYS A 240 -6.50 -0.16 0.30
N SER A 241 -7.30 0.44 -0.59
CA SER A 241 -6.82 0.81 -1.94
C SER A 241 -6.13 2.18 -1.99
N ALA A 242 -5.87 2.80 -0.82
CA ALA A 242 -5.18 4.08 -0.67
C ALA A 242 -5.79 5.20 -1.53
N GLN A 243 -7.11 5.30 -1.50
CA GLN A 243 -7.85 6.38 -2.16
C GLN A 243 -7.86 7.62 -1.26
N PHE A 244 -8.25 8.75 -1.84
CA PHE A 244 -8.47 9.98 -1.11
C PHE A 244 -9.72 9.79 -0.25
N PRO A 245 -9.69 10.12 1.05
CA PRO A 245 -8.62 10.85 1.74
C PRO A 245 -7.52 9.96 2.35
N LEU A 246 -7.77 8.66 2.59
CA LEU A 246 -6.93 7.74 3.38
C LEU A 246 -5.71 7.12 2.63
N HIS A 247 -5.05 7.89 1.79
CA HIS A 247 -3.93 7.41 0.94
C HIS A 247 -2.54 7.50 1.58
N VAL A 248 -2.44 8.18 2.73
CA VAL A 248 -1.20 8.70 3.30
C VAL A 248 -0.21 7.60 3.73
N TRP A 249 -0.70 6.39 4.00
CA TRP A 249 0.13 5.28 4.46
C TRP A 249 0.95 4.61 3.35
N LEU A 250 0.48 4.67 2.10
CA LEU A 250 1.04 3.92 0.98
C LEU A 250 2.52 4.26 0.69
N PRO A 251 2.94 5.55 0.68
CA PRO A 251 4.34 5.91 0.44
C PRO A 251 5.26 5.52 1.59
N ASP A 252 4.75 5.49 2.82
CA ASP A 252 5.53 5.14 4.02
C ASP A 252 5.65 3.62 4.19
N ALA A 253 4.71 2.84 3.64
CA ALA A 253 4.83 1.38 3.55
C ALA A 253 6.09 0.93 2.78
N MET A 254 6.69 1.81 1.98
CA MET A 254 7.97 1.58 1.30
C MET A 254 9.17 1.43 2.23
N GLU A 255 9.06 1.72 3.52
CA GLU A 255 10.13 1.43 4.49
C GLU A 255 10.37 -0.07 4.68
N GLY A 256 9.37 -0.90 4.37
CA GLY A 256 9.50 -2.36 4.36
C GLY A 256 10.48 -2.88 3.29
N PRO A 257 10.90 -4.15 3.40
CA PRO A 257 11.72 -4.80 2.38
C PRO A 257 11.01 -4.86 1.03
N THR A 258 11.77 -4.82 -0.06
CA THR A 258 11.22 -4.68 -1.42
C THR A 258 10.31 -5.84 -1.87
N PRO A 259 10.52 -7.12 -1.49
CA PRO A 259 9.62 -8.19 -1.93
C PRO A 259 8.21 -8.01 -1.35
N ILE A 260 8.10 -7.45 -0.13
CA ILE A 260 6.81 -7.12 0.49
C ILE A 260 6.08 -6.03 -0.32
N SER A 261 6.80 -4.99 -0.75
CA SER A 261 6.20 -3.95 -1.57
C SER A 261 5.66 -4.51 -2.91
N ALA A 262 6.36 -5.46 -3.53
CA ALA A 262 5.84 -6.12 -4.74
C ALA A 262 4.51 -6.84 -4.44
N LEU A 263 4.42 -7.59 -3.34
CA LEU A 263 3.22 -8.35 -2.99
C LEU A 263 2.03 -7.44 -2.61
N ILE A 264 2.26 -6.47 -1.70
CA ILE A 264 1.23 -5.58 -1.13
C ILE A 264 0.61 -4.70 -2.22
N HIS A 265 1.43 -4.15 -3.13
CA HIS A 265 0.99 -3.15 -4.11
C HIS A 265 0.55 -3.74 -5.45
N ALA A 266 0.97 -4.97 -5.79
CA ALA A 266 0.57 -5.59 -7.04
C ALA A 266 -0.72 -6.40 -6.92
N ALA A 267 -0.81 -7.31 -5.92
CA ALA A 267 -1.78 -8.41 -5.99
C ALA A 267 -2.77 -8.49 -4.82
N THR A 268 -2.48 -7.85 -3.68
CA THR A 268 -3.10 -8.26 -2.40
C THR A 268 -3.81 -7.14 -1.67
N MET A 269 -3.18 -6.48 -0.70
CA MET A 269 -3.81 -5.53 0.22
C MET A 269 -4.53 -4.42 -0.52
N VAL A 270 -3.85 -3.87 -1.52
CA VAL A 270 -4.36 -2.79 -2.34
C VAL A 270 -5.50 -3.26 -3.26
N ALA A 271 -5.35 -4.46 -3.82
CA ALA A 271 -6.35 -5.08 -4.68
C ALA A 271 -7.60 -5.50 -3.90
N ALA A 272 -7.49 -5.78 -2.59
CA ALA A 272 -8.61 -6.13 -1.72
C ALA A 272 -9.69 -5.03 -1.69
N GLY A 273 -9.30 -3.75 -1.75
CA GLY A 273 -10.24 -2.63 -1.87
C GLY A 273 -11.07 -2.68 -3.15
N ILE A 274 -10.41 -2.91 -4.29
CA ILE A 274 -11.07 -3.01 -5.60
C ILE A 274 -11.93 -4.28 -5.66
N PHE A 275 -11.42 -5.39 -5.13
CA PHE A 275 -12.14 -6.65 -5.04
C PHE A 275 -13.44 -6.53 -4.24
N LEU A 276 -13.42 -5.86 -3.09
CA LEU A 276 -14.63 -5.63 -2.29
C LEU A 276 -15.70 -4.87 -3.09
N VAL A 277 -15.27 -3.83 -3.82
CA VAL A 277 -16.19 -3.00 -4.61
C VAL A 277 -16.71 -3.77 -5.81
N ALA A 278 -15.87 -4.54 -6.50
CA ALA A 278 -16.26 -5.40 -7.61
C ALA A 278 -17.25 -6.50 -7.16
N ARG A 279 -17.07 -7.04 -5.96
CA ARG A 279 -17.99 -8.04 -5.39
C ARG A 279 -19.33 -7.44 -4.96
N LEU A 280 -19.30 -6.23 -4.38
CA LEU A 280 -20.51 -5.49 -4.00
C LEU A 280 -21.07 -4.64 -5.14
N PHE A 281 -20.56 -4.82 -6.36
CA PHE A 281 -21.00 -4.07 -7.53
C PHE A 281 -22.51 -4.18 -7.78
N PRO A 282 -23.17 -5.37 -7.68
CA PRO A 282 -24.62 -5.47 -7.82
C PRO A 282 -25.39 -4.59 -6.84
N LEU A 283 -24.89 -4.40 -5.62
CA LEU A 283 -25.49 -3.53 -4.61
C LEU A 283 -25.32 -2.05 -4.98
N PHE A 284 -24.12 -1.66 -5.43
CA PHE A 284 -23.82 -0.25 -5.73
C PHE A 284 -24.53 0.29 -6.97
N ILE A 285 -24.77 -0.54 -7.99
CA ILE A 285 -25.53 -0.12 -9.19
C ILE A 285 -26.92 0.41 -8.83
N VAL A 286 -27.57 -0.22 -7.86
CA VAL A 286 -28.94 0.12 -7.46
C VAL A 286 -28.99 1.46 -6.71
N ILE A 287 -27.84 1.96 -6.27
CA ILE A 287 -27.68 3.22 -5.54
C ILE A 287 -26.84 4.20 -6.41
N PRO A 288 -27.43 4.97 -7.35
CA PRO A 288 -26.64 5.84 -8.23
C PRO A 288 -25.73 6.86 -7.50
N SER A 289 -26.14 7.30 -6.31
CA SER A 289 -25.38 8.25 -5.48
C SER A 289 -24.02 7.71 -5.07
N ILE A 290 -23.91 6.42 -4.72
CA ILE A 290 -22.61 5.84 -4.31
C ILE A 290 -21.69 5.65 -5.51
N MET A 291 -22.22 5.29 -6.68
CA MET A 291 -21.47 5.18 -7.93
C MET A 291 -20.81 6.51 -8.32
N ASN A 292 -21.56 7.61 -8.23
CA ASN A 292 -21.04 8.95 -8.48
C ASN A 292 -20.00 9.39 -7.43
N LEU A 293 -20.18 9.00 -6.16
CA LEU A 293 -19.21 9.29 -5.10
C LEU A 293 -17.91 8.50 -5.31
N ILE A 294 -18.01 7.24 -5.73
CA ILE A 294 -16.89 6.39 -6.11
C ILE A 294 -16.10 7.03 -7.26
N SER A 295 -16.77 7.43 -8.34
CA SER A 295 -16.11 8.02 -9.52
C SER A 295 -15.45 9.37 -9.19
N LEU A 296 -16.08 10.18 -8.34
CA LEU A 296 -15.52 11.46 -7.87
C LEU A 296 -14.26 11.26 -7.00
N ILE A 297 -14.28 10.33 -6.06
CA ILE A 297 -13.10 10.04 -5.23
C ILE A 297 -11.98 9.46 -6.11
N ALA A 298 -12.32 8.59 -7.06
CA ALA A 298 -11.36 7.99 -7.98
C ALA A 298 -10.68 9.02 -8.90
N ILE A 299 -11.41 9.99 -9.47
CA ILE A 299 -10.77 10.98 -10.34
C ILE A 299 -9.80 11.90 -9.55
N ILE A 300 -10.16 12.24 -8.31
CA ILE A 300 -9.28 13.00 -7.39
C ILE A 300 -8.01 12.20 -7.11
N THR A 301 -8.09 10.88 -6.92
CA THR A 301 -6.92 10.05 -6.61
C THR A 301 -6.01 9.82 -7.79
N VAL A 302 -6.57 9.66 -8.99
CA VAL A 302 -5.80 9.59 -10.24
C VAL A 302 -4.94 10.86 -10.37
N LEU A 303 -5.53 12.04 -10.18
CA LEU A 303 -4.84 13.32 -10.27
C LEU A 303 -3.78 13.50 -9.15
N LEU A 304 -4.17 13.24 -7.90
CA LEU A 304 -3.26 13.37 -6.75
C LEU A 304 -2.06 12.42 -6.88
N GLY A 305 -2.28 11.14 -7.18
CA GLY A 305 -1.20 10.16 -7.35
C GLY A 305 -0.22 10.57 -8.46
N ALA A 306 -0.73 11.05 -9.60
CA ALA A 306 0.11 11.46 -10.72
C ALA A 306 0.99 12.69 -10.39
N THR A 307 0.42 13.72 -9.75
CA THR A 307 1.16 14.94 -9.38
C THR A 307 2.20 14.69 -8.29
N LEU A 308 1.87 13.84 -7.31
CA LEU A 308 2.77 13.47 -6.20
C LEU A 308 4.00 12.66 -6.65
N ALA A 309 3.90 11.92 -7.75
CA ALA A 309 5.01 11.13 -8.31
C ALA A 309 6.11 11.99 -8.97
N LEU A 310 5.79 13.20 -9.44
CA LEU A 310 6.66 14.01 -10.31
C LEU A 310 8.01 14.40 -9.71
N ALA A 311 8.08 14.71 -8.41
CA ALA A 311 9.29 15.22 -7.76
C ALA A 311 9.94 14.21 -6.79
N GLN A 312 9.43 12.98 -6.73
CA GLN A 312 9.98 11.97 -5.81
C GLN A 312 11.42 11.61 -6.16
N LYS A 313 12.22 11.37 -5.12
CA LYS A 313 13.66 11.00 -5.21
C LYS A 313 13.90 9.52 -4.94
N ASP A 314 13.08 8.90 -4.10
CA ASP A 314 13.21 7.47 -3.77
C ASP A 314 12.54 6.62 -4.85
N ILE A 315 13.23 5.60 -5.36
CA ILE A 315 12.72 4.73 -6.43
C ILE A 315 11.43 4.00 -6.01
N LYS A 316 11.38 3.48 -4.77
CA LYS A 316 10.22 2.77 -4.23
C LYS A 316 9.00 3.69 -4.06
N ARG A 317 9.18 4.86 -3.44
CA ARG A 317 8.10 5.85 -3.28
C ARG A 317 7.65 6.41 -4.63
N GLY A 318 8.60 6.57 -5.55
CA GLY A 318 8.34 6.89 -6.95
C GLY A 318 7.48 5.84 -7.67
N LEU A 319 7.47 4.57 -7.23
CA LEU A 319 6.58 3.53 -7.76
C LEU A 319 5.25 3.39 -6.99
N ALA A 320 5.20 3.84 -5.74
CA ALA A 320 4.01 3.82 -4.87
C ALA A 320 2.95 4.86 -5.26
N TYR A 321 3.32 6.11 -5.55
CA TYR A 321 2.31 7.07 -6.02
C TYR A 321 1.70 6.67 -7.37
N PRO A 322 2.47 6.09 -8.30
CA PRO A 322 1.91 5.48 -9.49
C PRO A 322 1.10 4.21 -9.28
N THR A 323 1.07 3.59 -8.10
CA THR A 323 0.07 2.55 -7.83
C THR A 323 -1.21 3.22 -7.37
N MET A 324 -1.13 4.21 -6.48
CA MET A 324 -2.28 5.05 -6.08
C MET A 324 -3.07 5.56 -7.29
N SER A 325 -2.39 6.12 -8.31
CA SER A 325 -3.07 6.61 -9.51
C SER A 325 -3.72 5.50 -10.36
N GLN A 326 -3.09 4.33 -10.48
CA GLN A 326 -3.62 3.21 -11.28
C GLN A 326 -4.81 2.53 -10.61
N LEU A 327 -4.80 2.45 -9.29
CA LEU A 327 -5.97 2.01 -8.51
C LEU A 327 -7.09 3.02 -8.60
N GLY A 328 -6.77 4.31 -8.68
CA GLY A 328 -7.72 5.35 -9.04
C GLY A 328 -8.39 5.07 -10.38
N TYR A 329 -7.65 4.69 -11.43
CA TYR A 329 -8.25 4.31 -12.72
C TYR A 329 -9.18 3.10 -12.61
N MET A 330 -8.78 2.05 -11.86
CA MET A 330 -9.63 0.89 -11.61
C MET A 330 -10.91 1.24 -10.84
N MET A 331 -10.78 2.09 -9.82
CA MET A 331 -11.92 2.57 -9.03
C MET A 331 -12.85 3.48 -9.85
N LEU A 332 -12.28 4.26 -10.77
CA LEU A 332 -13.03 5.09 -11.71
C LEU A 332 -13.83 4.22 -12.68
N ALA A 333 -13.23 3.16 -13.23
CA ALA A 333 -13.94 2.17 -14.06
C ALA A 333 -15.13 1.53 -13.33
N LEU A 334 -14.94 1.13 -12.07
CA LEU A 334 -16.04 0.64 -11.23
C LEU A 334 -17.10 1.72 -10.99
N GLY A 335 -16.72 2.96 -10.72
CA GLY A 335 -17.66 4.08 -10.51
C GLY A 335 -18.46 4.49 -11.75
N MET A 336 -17.90 4.28 -12.94
CA MET A 336 -18.60 4.52 -14.22
C MET A 336 -19.53 3.37 -14.60
N GLY A 337 -19.43 2.22 -13.92
CA GLY A 337 -20.23 1.03 -14.22
C GLY A 337 -19.59 0.03 -15.17
N SER A 338 -18.27 0.10 -15.38
CA SER A 338 -17.49 -0.82 -16.23
C SER A 338 -16.65 -1.78 -15.37
N ASN A 339 -17.28 -2.87 -14.92
CA ASN A 339 -16.60 -3.86 -14.07
C ASN A 339 -15.57 -4.69 -14.87
N ARG A 340 -15.86 -4.98 -16.15
CA ARG A 340 -14.96 -5.73 -17.03
C ARG A 340 -13.60 -5.06 -17.15
N SER A 341 -13.57 -3.78 -17.52
CA SER A 341 -12.33 -3.05 -17.77
C SER A 341 -11.54 -2.82 -16.47
N ALA A 342 -12.23 -2.63 -15.33
CA ALA A 342 -11.60 -2.54 -14.02
C ALA A 342 -10.84 -3.83 -13.65
N LEU A 343 -11.49 -4.99 -13.78
CA LEU A 343 -10.89 -6.30 -13.46
C LEU A 343 -9.79 -6.68 -14.45
N PHE A 344 -9.97 -6.37 -15.73
CA PHE A 344 -8.94 -6.59 -16.74
C PHE A 344 -7.70 -5.74 -16.44
N HIS A 345 -7.87 -4.46 -16.10
CA HIS A 345 -6.75 -3.61 -15.70
C HIS A 345 -6.08 -4.10 -14.41
N LEU A 346 -6.84 -4.64 -13.45
CA LEU A 346 -6.27 -5.23 -12.24
C LEU A 346 -5.29 -6.36 -12.56
N ILE A 347 -5.65 -7.25 -13.49
CA ILE A 347 -4.78 -8.37 -13.94
C ILE A 347 -3.48 -7.82 -14.57
N THR A 348 -3.60 -6.94 -15.56
CA THR A 348 -2.44 -6.43 -16.32
C THR A 348 -1.53 -5.55 -15.45
N HIS A 349 -2.12 -4.76 -14.55
CA HIS A 349 -1.42 -3.92 -13.60
C HIS A 349 -0.63 -4.73 -12.58
N ALA A 350 -1.20 -5.81 -12.04
CA ALA A 350 -0.56 -6.64 -11.02
C ALA A 350 0.79 -7.20 -11.52
N TYR A 351 0.82 -7.82 -12.71
CA TYR A 351 2.07 -8.33 -13.28
C TYR A 351 3.08 -7.21 -13.58
N SER A 352 2.60 -6.08 -14.14
CA SER A 352 3.47 -4.93 -14.48
C SER A 352 4.09 -4.28 -13.24
N LYS A 353 3.34 -4.16 -12.15
CA LYS A 353 3.84 -3.61 -10.88
C LYS A 353 4.74 -4.58 -10.13
N ALA A 354 4.41 -5.86 -10.10
CA ALA A 354 5.28 -6.87 -9.50
C ALA A 354 6.67 -6.84 -10.17
N LEU A 355 6.70 -6.76 -11.51
CA LEU A 355 7.93 -6.62 -12.29
C LEU A 355 8.73 -5.36 -11.92
N LEU A 356 8.06 -4.21 -11.78
CA LEU A 356 8.71 -2.94 -11.43
C LEU A 356 9.24 -2.90 -9.99
N PHE A 357 8.49 -3.41 -9.01
CA PHE A 357 8.93 -3.43 -7.63
C PHE A 357 10.09 -4.41 -7.41
N LEU A 358 10.02 -5.62 -7.98
CA LEU A 358 11.13 -6.58 -7.92
C LEU A 358 12.36 -6.08 -8.70
N GLY A 359 12.13 -5.41 -9.85
CA GLY A 359 13.20 -4.78 -10.63
C GLY A 359 13.84 -3.60 -9.90
N SER A 360 13.05 -2.81 -9.15
CA SER A 360 13.62 -1.79 -8.26
C SER A 360 14.41 -2.41 -7.11
N GLY A 361 13.98 -3.57 -6.61
CA GLY A 361 14.67 -4.31 -5.56
C GLY A 361 16.06 -4.81 -5.98
N SER A 362 16.20 -5.29 -7.22
CA SER A 362 17.51 -5.73 -7.74
C SER A 362 18.44 -4.53 -7.98
N VAL A 363 17.89 -3.40 -8.44
CA VAL A 363 18.63 -2.12 -8.51
C VAL A 363 19.08 -1.67 -7.12
N ILE A 364 18.21 -1.72 -6.11
CA ILE A 364 18.58 -1.36 -4.73
C ILE A 364 19.67 -2.29 -4.20
N HIS A 365 19.55 -3.60 -4.42
CA HIS A 365 20.53 -4.59 -3.97
C HIS A 365 21.90 -4.40 -4.64
N SER A 366 21.93 -4.08 -5.93
CA SER A 366 23.18 -3.75 -6.64
C SER A 366 23.80 -2.43 -6.16
N MET A 367 22.99 -1.41 -5.88
CA MET A 367 23.44 -0.12 -5.34
C MET A 367 23.94 -0.20 -3.89
N GLU A 368 23.33 -1.07 -3.07
CA GLU A 368 23.74 -1.32 -1.69
C GLU A 368 25.20 -1.76 -1.59
N ARG A 369 25.70 -2.53 -2.56
CA ARG A 369 27.10 -2.98 -2.60
C ARG A 369 28.10 -1.83 -2.75
N ILE A 370 27.68 -0.69 -3.31
CA ILE A 370 28.54 0.48 -3.57
C ILE A 370 28.34 1.55 -2.50
N VAL A 371 27.08 1.94 -2.28
CA VAL A 371 26.72 3.10 -1.46
C VAL A 371 26.49 2.71 0.02
N GLY A 372 26.39 1.42 0.27
CA GLY A 372 26.05 0.82 1.56
C GLY A 372 24.55 0.65 1.76
N TYR A 373 24.20 0.03 2.89
CA TYR A 373 22.82 -0.29 3.29
C TYR A 373 21.87 0.89 3.62
N PRO A 374 22.28 2.13 4.00
CA PRO A 374 21.29 3.12 4.41
C PRO A 374 20.25 3.42 3.31
N PRO A 375 18.94 3.29 3.60
CA PRO A 375 17.88 3.34 2.59
C PRO A 375 17.82 4.69 1.86
N TYR A 376 18.07 5.79 2.59
CA TYR A 376 18.12 7.14 2.03
C TYR A 376 19.21 7.35 0.96
N LYS A 377 20.20 6.43 0.88
CA LYS A 377 21.20 6.43 -0.17
C LYS A 377 20.91 5.38 -1.23
N SER A 378 20.73 4.11 -0.84
CA SER A 378 20.57 3.01 -1.81
C SER A 378 19.31 3.12 -2.65
N GLN A 379 18.25 3.78 -2.15
CA GLN A 379 16.98 3.94 -2.87
C GLN A 379 16.88 5.27 -3.63
N ASN A 380 17.84 6.19 -3.44
CA ASN A 380 17.77 7.54 -3.99
C ASN A 380 18.22 7.56 -5.46
N MET A 381 17.29 7.86 -6.37
CA MET A 381 17.53 7.90 -7.83
C MET A 381 18.61 8.91 -8.23
N ILE A 382 18.85 9.96 -7.43
CA ILE A 382 19.88 10.97 -7.71
C ILE A 382 21.28 10.34 -7.71
N LEU A 383 21.50 9.34 -6.86
CA LEU A 383 22.78 8.63 -6.75
C LEU A 383 22.94 7.55 -7.82
N MET A 384 21.85 7.16 -8.49
CA MET A 384 21.84 6.17 -9.55
C MET A 384 22.29 6.80 -10.89
N GLY A 385 22.03 6.12 -11.99
CA GLY A 385 22.42 6.53 -13.34
C GLY A 385 23.49 5.63 -13.95
N GLY A 386 23.47 5.49 -15.28
CA GLY A 386 24.44 4.70 -16.03
C GLY A 386 24.41 3.19 -15.77
N LEU A 387 23.36 2.67 -15.13
CA LEU A 387 23.22 1.24 -14.79
C LEU A 387 22.97 0.35 -16.02
N ARG A 388 22.63 0.93 -17.19
CA ARG A 388 22.31 0.20 -18.42
C ARG A 388 23.35 -0.85 -18.84
N LYS A 389 24.64 -0.57 -18.66
CA LYS A 389 25.73 -1.50 -19.05
C LYS A 389 25.99 -2.59 -18.02
N HIS A 390 25.59 -2.36 -16.78
CA HIS A 390 26.00 -3.15 -15.62
C HIS A 390 24.92 -4.15 -15.18
N VAL A 391 23.66 -3.83 -15.43
CA VAL A 391 22.51 -4.65 -15.07
C VAL A 391 21.52 -4.80 -16.24
N PRO A 392 21.94 -5.37 -17.39
CA PRO A 392 21.13 -5.43 -18.61
C PRO A 392 19.79 -6.17 -18.46
N ILE A 393 19.73 -7.24 -17.66
CA ILE A 393 18.50 -8.06 -17.56
C ILE A 393 17.44 -7.30 -16.77
N THR A 394 17.81 -6.79 -15.60
CA THR A 394 16.91 -5.97 -14.77
C THR A 394 16.50 -4.68 -15.47
N LYS A 395 17.39 -4.07 -16.27
CA LYS A 395 17.08 -2.90 -17.09
C LYS A 395 16.01 -3.21 -18.15
N ASN A 396 16.13 -4.31 -18.87
CA ASN A 396 15.12 -4.71 -19.87
C ASN A 396 13.77 -5.08 -19.20
N ALA A 397 13.82 -5.83 -18.09
CA ALA A 397 12.63 -6.17 -17.31
C ALA A 397 11.91 -4.92 -16.76
N PHE A 398 12.66 -3.99 -16.17
CA PHE A 398 12.10 -2.73 -15.68
C PHE A 398 11.54 -1.88 -16.82
N LEU A 399 12.23 -1.81 -17.96
CA LEU A 399 11.74 -1.10 -19.15
C LEU A 399 10.40 -1.67 -19.64
N LEU A 400 10.28 -3.00 -19.78
CA LEU A 400 9.03 -3.65 -20.16
C LEU A 400 7.88 -3.29 -19.21
N GLY A 401 8.13 -3.34 -17.90
CA GLY A 401 7.15 -2.92 -16.90
C GLY A 401 6.76 -1.43 -17.02
N THR A 402 7.72 -0.54 -17.30
CA THR A 402 7.43 0.89 -17.48
C THR A 402 6.61 1.15 -18.73
N LEU A 403 6.97 0.54 -19.87
CA LEU A 403 6.26 0.71 -21.13
C LEU A 403 4.84 0.14 -21.05
N SER A 404 4.66 -0.96 -20.31
CA SER A 404 3.35 -1.54 -20.03
C SER A 404 2.48 -0.51 -19.31
N LEU A 405 2.90 0.00 -18.14
CA LEU A 405 2.12 1.00 -17.39
C LEU A 405 1.84 2.31 -18.16
N CYS A 406 2.73 2.71 -19.07
CA CYS A 406 2.51 3.85 -19.96
C CYS A 406 1.36 3.61 -20.95
N GLY A 407 0.99 2.35 -21.22
CA GLY A 407 -0.03 1.98 -22.19
C GLY A 407 0.50 1.95 -23.63
N ILE A 408 1.73 1.48 -23.85
CA ILE A 408 2.30 1.38 -25.20
C ILE A 408 1.94 0.03 -25.85
N PRO A 409 1.40 0.02 -27.08
CA PRO A 409 1.17 -1.23 -27.82
C PRO A 409 2.51 -1.90 -28.17
N PRO A 410 2.67 -3.23 -28.02
CA PRO A 410 1.65 -4.27 -27.79
C PRO A 410 1.48 -4.74 -26.32
N LEU A 411 1.94 -3.98 -25.32
CA LEU A 411 2.06 -4.47 -23.93
C LEU A 411 0.72 -4.57 -23.20
N ALA A 412 0.69 -5.35 -22.10
CA ALA A 412 -0.55 -5.77 -21.46
C ALA A 412 -1.47 -4.63 -21.01
N CYS A 413 -0.93 -3.59 -20.37
CA CYS A 413 -1.75 -2.51 -19.82
C CYS A 413 -2.36 -1.59 -20.89
N PHE A 414 -1.88 -1.62 -22.16
CA PHE A 414 -2.47 -0.83 -23.25
C PHE A 414 -3.95 -1.18 -23.43
N TRP A 415 -4.26 -2.45 -23.67
CA TRP A 415 -5.61 -2.96 -23.88
C TRP A 415 -6.57 -2.55 -22.77
N SER A 416 -6.17 -2.76 -21.51
CA SER A 416 -7.02 -2.46 -20.36
C SER A 416 -7.20 -0.97 -20.06
N LYS A 417 -6.16 -0.14 -20.29
CA LYS A 417 -6.19 1.28 -19.92
C LYS A 417 -6.94 2.09 -20.97
N ASP A 418 -6.81 1.72 -22.23
CA ASP A 418 -7.51 2.37 -23.34
C ASP A 418 -9.03 2.21 -23.21
N GLU A 419 -9.51 1.02 -22.81
CA GLU A 419 -10.93 0.80 -22.49
C GLU A 419 -11.45 1.75 -21.40
N ILE A 420 -10.75 1.87 -20.27
CA ILE A 420 -11.14 2.77 -19.17
C ILE A 420 -11.17 4.23 -19.64
N LEU A 421 -10.21 4.62 -20.46
CA LEU A 421 -10.11 5.96 -21.02
C LEU A 421 -11.23 6.26 -22.01
N ASN A 422 -11.69 5.26 -22.78
CA ASN A 422 -12.83 5.41 -23.68
C ASN A 422 -14.15 5.49 -22.89
N ASP A 423 -14.36 4.58 -21.92
CA ASP A 423 -15.51 4.59 -21.03
C ASP A 423 -15.68 5.94 -20.29
N SER A 424 -14.56 6.61 -19.99
CA SER A 424 -14.59 7.92 -19.35
C SER A 424 -15.21 9.02 -20.22
N TRP A 425 -15.03 8.97 -21.54
CA TRP A 425 -15.67 9.89 -22.49
C TRP A 425 -17.18 9.67 -22.56
N LEU A 426 -17.62 8.41 -22.49
CA LEU A 426 -19.04 8.06 -22.45
C LEU A 426 -19.71 8.53 -21.16
N TYR A 427 -18.99 8.48 -20.03
CA TYR A 427 -19.53 8.90 -18.73
C TYR A 427 -19.57 10.42 -18.57
N SER A 428 -18.44 11.12 -18.69
CA SER A 428 -18.43 12.60 -18.67
C SER A 428 -17.16 13.20 -19.27
N THR A 429 -17.32 14.28 -20.04
CA THR A 429 -16.21 14.96 -20.73
C THR A 429 -15.15 15.51 -19.76
N ILE A 430 -15.55 16.01 -18.59
CA ILE A 430 -14.63 16.56 -17.59
C ILE A 430 -13.74 15.44 -17.02
N PHE A 431 -14.33 14.29 -16.68
CA PHE A 431 -13.56 13.18 -16.11
C PHE A 431 -12.62 12.59 -17.16
N ALA A 432 -13.07 12.51 -18.42
CA ALA A 432 -12.25 12.08 -19.53
C ALA A 432 -11.01 12.96 -19.74
N ILE A 433 -11.16 14.29 -19.75
CA ILE A 433 -10.02 15.22 -19.91
C ILE A 433 -8.99 15.03 -18.79
N ILE A 434 -9.45 14.86 -17.55
CA ILE A 434 -8.56 14.64 -16.40
C ILE A 434 -7.88 13.26 -16.50
N ALA A 435 -8.63 12.20 -16.82
CA ALA A 435 -8.14 10.83 -16.96
C ALA A 435 -7.09 10.71 -18.09
N TRP A 436 -7.32 11.39 -19.22
CA TRP A 436 -6.39 11.44 -20.34
C TRP A 436 -5.14 12.27 -20.03
N GLY A 437 -5.30 13.46 -19.44
CA GLY A 437 -4.17 14.29 -19.03
C GLY A 437 -3.27 13.58 -18.01
N THR A 438 -3.87 12.85 -17.08
CA THR A 438 -3.13 12.03 -16.11
C THR A 438 -2.46 10.83 -16.75
N ALA A 439 -3.01 10.26 -17.84
CA ALA A 439 -2.35 9.19 -18.59
C ALA A 439 -1.02 9.68 -19.20
N GLY A 440 -0.99 10.89 -19.76
CA GLY A 440 0.25 11.55 -20.19
C GLY A 440 1.24 11.78 -19.06
N LEU A 441 0.77 12.23 -17.88
CA LEU A 441 1.60 12.36 -16.68
C LEU A 441 2.16 11.00 -16.22
N THR A 442 1.38 9.92 -16.35
CA THR A 442 1.85 8.57 -16.02
C THR A 442 3.05 8.15 -16.86
N ALA A 443 2.97 8.43 -18.16
CA ALA A 443 4.06 8.15 -19.07
C ALA A 443 5.30 9.00 -18.74
N PHE A 444 5.09 10.27 -18.38
CA PHE A 444 6.16 11.18 -17.99
C PHE A 444 6.92 10.72 -16.73
N TYR A 445 6.23 10.47 -15.60
CA TYR A 445 6.93 10.11 -14.36
C TYR A 445 7.53 8.71 -14.41
N MET A 446 6.92 7.74 -15.10
CA MET A 446 7.47 6.38 -15.22
C MET A 446 8.75 6.41 -16.03
N PHE A 447 8.76 7.16 -17.14
CA PHE A 447 9.95 7.29 -17.96
C PHE A 447 11.03 8.13 -17.28
N ARG A 448 10.66 9.15 -16.48
CA ARG A 448 11.60 9.87 -15.60
C ARG A 448 12.33 8.91 -14.66
N ILE A 449 11.62 8.00 -13.98
CA ILE A 449 12.23 7.01 -13.09
C ILE A 449 13.22 6.15 -13.88
N TYR A 450 12.81 5.60 -15.02
CA TYR A 450 13.67 4.78 -15.87
C TYR A 450 14.95 5.50 -16.33
N LEU A 451 14.83 6.75 -16.80
CA LEU A 451 15.95 7.54 -17.28
C LEU A 451 16.95 7.86 -16.16
N LEU A 452 16.45 8.28 -14.99
CA LEU A 452 17.31 8.62 -13.85
C LEU A 452 18.05 7.40 -13.29
N THR A 453 17.45 6.21 -13.37
CA THR A 453 18.07 5.00 -12.83
C THR A 453 19.08 4.37 -13.80
N PHE A 454 18.73 4.23 -15.09
CA PHE A 454 19.51 3.41 -16.02
C PHE A 454 20.38 4.20 -17.02
N GLU A 455 19.93 5.37 -17.46
CA GLU A 455 20.65 6.17 -18.45
C GLU A 455 21.62 7.17 -17.78
N GLY A 456 22.50 7.78 -18.57
CA GLY A 456 23.49 8.75 -18.06
C GLY A 456 24.73 8.12 -17.43
N HIS A 457 25.29 8.80 -16.43
CA HIS A 457 26.50 8.36 -15.72
C HIS A 457 26.17 7.99 -14.27
N LEU A 458 27.01 7.15 -13.67
CA LEU A 458 26.85 6.73 -12.29
C LEU A 458 27.24 7.88 -11.35
N ASN A 459 26.24 8.52 -10.75
CA ASN A 459 26.40 9.77 -10.00
C ASN A 459 27.10 9.61 -8.64
N VAL A 460 27.19 8.39 -8.10
CA VAL A 460 27.91 8.12 -6.83
C VAL A 460 29.36 8.61 -6.87
N HIS A 461 30.03 8.41 -8.01
CA HIS A 461 31.45 8.77 -8.17
C HIS A 461 31.68 10.29 -8.27
N PHE A 462 30.66 11.06 -8.65
CA PHE A 462 30.77 12.50 -8.85
C PHE A 462 30.51 13.34 -7.58
N GLN A 463 29.96 12.76 -6.51
CA GLN A 463 29.72 13.52 -5.26
C GLN A 463 31.01 13.87 -4.50
N ASN A 464 32.06 13.06 -4.65
CA ASN A 464 33.36 13.35 -4.05
C ASN A 464 34.17 14.39 -4.85
N TYR A 465 33.72 14.77 -6.05
CA TYR A 465 34.24 15.91 -6.80
C TYR A 465 33.54 17.22 -6.35
N SER A 466 33.64 17.56 -5.06
CA SER A 466 33.45 18.95 -4.63
C SER A 466 34.70 19.74 -5.04
N GLY A 467 34.85 19.98 -6.34
CA GLY A 467 35.90 20.81 -6.89
C GLY A 467 35.76 22.23 -6.35
N LYS A 468 36.65 22.62 -5.44
CA LYS A 468 37.16 23.99 -5.41
C LYS A 468 37.93 24.19 -6.72
N GLN A 469 37.23 24.51 -7.80
CA GLN A 469 37.79 25.18 -8.96
C GLN A 469 36.77 26.21 -9.44
N LYS A 470 37.06 27.46 -9.09
CA LYS A 470 36.49 28.63 -9.75
C LYS A 470 37.10 28.71 -11.15
N THR A 471 36.27 28.55 -12.17
CA THR A 471 36.33 29.22 -13.48
C THR A 471 34.99 28.93 -14.17
N THR A 472 33.98 29.79 -13.96
CA THR A 472 33.51 30.84 -14.90
C THR A 472 32.93 30.28 -16.19
N PHE A 473 31.62 30.52 -16.35
CA PHE A 473 30.72 30.20 -17.47
C PHE A 473 30.10 28.80 -17.46
N TYR A 474 29.01 28.69 -16.70
CA TYR A 474 27.73 28.00 -16.98
C TYR A 474 27.02 27.76 -15.65
N SER A 475 26.37 28.80 -15.13
CA SER A 475 25.42 28.67 -14.02
C SER A 475 24.04 28.34 -14.57
N ILE A 476 23.77 27.06 -14.81
CA ILE A 476 22.41 26.55 -14.86
C ILE A 476 22.23 25.66 -13.64
N SER A 477 21.80 26.27 -12.54
CA SER A 477 21.13 25.56 -11.47
C SER A 477 19.66 25.39 -11.90
N LEU A 478 19.37 24.28 -12.57
CA LEU A 478 18.01 23.82 -12.88
C LEU A 478 17.26 23.31 -11.63
N TRP A 479 17.88 23.42 -10.45
CA TRP A 479 17.32 23.03 -9.17
C TRP A 479 17.25 24.25 -8.24
N GLY A 480 16.04 24.52 -7.75
CA GLY A 480 15.68 25.66 -6.91
C GLY A 480 16.72 26.04 -5.86
N GLY A 481 16.97 27.35 -5.79
CA GLY A 481 17.93 27.95 -4.87
C GLY A 481 17.66 27.54 -3.43
N LYS A 482 18.71 27.04 -2.77
CA LYS A 482 18.77 26.95 -1.32
C LYS A 482 18.53 28.35 -0.75
N GLY A 483 17.47 28.49 0.05
CA GLY A 483 17.25 29.68 0.87
C GLY A 483 18.49 30.02 1.70
N PRO A 484 18.73 31.31 2.01
CA PRO A 484 19.99 31.77 2.56
C PRO A 484 20.20 31.19 3.96
N SER A 485 21.21 30.33 4.10
CA SER A 485 21.71 29.92 5.41
C SER A 485 22.32 31.14 6.10
N LYS A 486 21.77 31.48 7.27
CA LYS A 486 22.26 32.53 8.17
C LYS A 486 23.77 32.38 8.38
N ARG A 487 24.51 33.44 8.04
CA ARG A 487 25.96 33.59 8.29
C ARG A 487 26.25 33.42 9.78
N ILE A 488 26.78 32.27 10.17
CA ILE A 488 27.55 32.17 11.42
C ILE A 488 28.96 32.67 11.08
N LYS A 489 29.28 33.90 11.51
CA LYS A 489 30.64 34.45 11.46
C LYS A 489 31.53 33.59 12.36
N LYS A 490 32.46 32.83 11.76
CA LYS A 490 33.67 32.37 12.45
C LYS A 490 34.84 33.21 11.95
N ASN A 491 35.26 34.18 12.77
CA ASN A 491 36.58 34.77 12.66
C ASN A 491 37.59 33.69 13.06
N VAL A 492 38.34 33.17 12.10
CA VAL A 492 39.50 32.32 12.35
C VAL A 492 40.72 33.22 12.29
N ARG A 493 41.37 33.44 13.44
CA ARG A 493 42.75 33.94 13.49
C ARG A 493 43.68 32.80 13.05
N LEU A 494 44.54 33.13 12.08
CA LEU A 494 45.69 32.34 11.67
C LEU A 494 46.56 31.98 12.89
N LEU A 495 46.89 30.70 13.03
CA LEU A 495 48.13 30.25 13.63
C LEU A 495 48.66 29.07 12.82
N THR A 496 49.78 29.34 12.15
CA THR A 496 50.73 28.40 11.56
C THR A 496 51.36 27.53 12.65
N MET A 497 51.45 26.20 12.45
CA MET A 497 52.59 25.41 12.92
C MET A 497 52.60 23.98 12.32
N ASN A 498 53.68 23.76 11.57
CA ASN A 498 54.52 22.59 11.37
C ASN A 498 53.97 21.15 11.22
N ASN A 499 54.49 20.54 10.14
CA ASN A 499 54.53 19.13 9.85
C ASN A 499 55.18 18.32 10.99
N GLU A 500 54.39 17.51 11.67
CA GLU A 500 54.86 16.26 12.25
C GLU A 500 53.83 15.17 11.96
N SER A 501 54.28 14.17 11.20
CA SER A 501 53.60 12.89 11.04
C SER A 501 53.54 12.19 12.39
N SER A 502 52.37 12.20 13.03
CA SER A 502 52.08 11.28 14.13
C SER A 502 50.64 10.77 14.08
N SER A 503 50.59 9.46 14.23
CA SER A 503 49.46 8.56 14.37
C SER A 503 48.50 8.96 15.48
N VAL A 504 47.27 9.38 15.15
CA VAL A 504 46.10 9.26 16.04
C VAL A 504 44.84 9.19 15.18
N PHE A 505 44.14 8.05 15.17
CA PHE A 505 42.75 8.00 15.65
C PHE A 505 42.29 6.54 15.76
N SER A 506 42.41 6.07 17.00
CA SER A 506 41.64 5.01 17.63
C SER A 506 40.17 5.03 17.19
N LYS A 507 39.74 4.00 16.46
CA LYS A 507 38.33 3.67 16.31
C LYS A 507 37.83 3.17 17.66
N ARG A 508 37.02 3.97 18.36
CA ARG A 508 36.24 3.50 19.51
C ARG A 508 35.31 2.39 19.03
N ILE A 509 35.59 1.20 19.52
CA ILE A 509 34.77 0.00 19.42
C ILE A 509 33.50 0.23 20.26
N TYR A 510 32.33 -0.04 19.68
CA TYR A 510 31.13 -0.30 20.46
C TYR A 510 31.36 -1.62 21.20
N ARG A 511 31.48 -1.57 22.53
CA ARG A 511 31.47 -2.77 23.38
C ARG A 511 30.06 -3.38 23.31
N ILE A 512 29.99 -4.59 22.76
CA ILE A 512 28.93 -5.55 23.07
C ILE A 512 29.43 -6.26 24.33
N ASP A 513 28.72 -6.09 25.43
CA ASP A 513 28.96 -6.82 26.67
C ASP A 513 28.58 -8.29 26.45
N ASP A 514 29.55 -9.11 26.06
CA ASP A 514 29.44 -10.56 26.15
C ASP A 514 29.99 -11.00 27.50
N ASN A 515 29.11 -11.64 28.27
CA ASN A 515 29.36 -12.23 29.58
C ASN A 515 30.60 -13.12 29.55
N VAL A 516 31.56 -12.79 30.40
CA VAL A 516 32.72 -13.62 30.72
C VAL A 516 32.25 -14.87 31.47
N ARG A 517 32.33 -16.02 30.81
CA ARG A 517 32.56 -17.30 31.49
C ARG A 517 33.57 -18.14 30.71
N ASN A 518 34.67 -18.40 31.40
CA ASN A 518 35.85 -19.12 30.97
C ASN A 518 35.53 -20.45 30.26
N MET A 519 36.13 -20.69 29.08
CA MET A 519 36.66 -22.01 28.73
C MET A 519 37.64 -21.93 27.55
N THR A 520 38.89 -22.28 27.86
CA THR A 520 39.88 -23.02 27.06
C THR A 520 39.90 -22.84 25.54
N ARG A 521 40.95 -22.16 25.08
CA ARG A 521 41.45 -22.10 23.69
C ARG A 521 41.44 -23.47 22.99
N PRO A 522 41.03 -23.52 21.72
CA PRO A 522 41.72 -24.32 20.74
C PRO A 522 42.49 -23.44 19.75
N PHE A 523 43.69 -23.92 19.45
CA PHE A 523 44.64 -23.35 18.51
C PHE A 523 44.08 -23.33 17.08
N ILE A 524 44.43 -22.25 16.36
CA ILE A 524 44.29 -22.06 14.89
C ILE A 524 42.84 -21.88 14.40
N THR A 525 42.33 -20.66 14.57
CA THR A 525 41.33 -20.11 13.65
C THR A 525 42.05 -19.32 12.57
N ILE A 526 42.19 -19.89 11.37
CA ILE A 526 42.48 -19.12 10.17
C ILE A 526 41.31 -18.16 9.99
N ALA A 527 41.50 -16.90 10.39
CA ALA A 527 40.57 -15.83 10.06
C ALA A 527 40.62 -15.68 8.54
N HIS A 528 39.64 -16.27 7.86
CA HIS A 528 39.39 -15.97 6.46
C HIS A 528 38.91 -14.52 6.41
N PHE A 529 39.86 -13.60 6.33
CA PHE A 529 39.61 -12.22 5.94
C PHE A 529 39.10 -12.26 4.50
N GLU A 530 37.78 -12.36 4.32
CA GLU A 530 37.15 -11.95 3.09
C GLU A 530 37.43 -10.45 2.92
N ASN A 531 38.47 -10.15 2.16
CA ASN A 531 38.67 -8.85 1.53
C ASN A 531 37.37 -8.49 0.80
N LYS A 532 36.50 -7.68 1.42
CA LYS A 532 35.41 -7.01 0.71
C LYS A 532 36.03 -6.12 -0.35
N LYS A 533 36.21 -6.67 -1.56
CA LYS A 533 36.53 -5.88 -2.75
C LYS A 533 35.43 -4.83 -2.88
N LEU A 534 35.78 -3.57 -2.68
CA LEU A 534 34.91 -2.45 -3.06
C LEU A 534 34.76 -2.51 -4.58
N TYR A 535 33.64 -3.07 -5.04
CA TYR A 535 33.32 -3.10 -6.46
C TYR A 535 33.15 -1.66 -6.95
N SER A 536 33.87 -1.30 -8.01
CA SER A 536 33.81 0.03 -8.61
C SER A 536 32.51 0.27 -9.39
N TYR A 537 31.86 -0.81 -9.81
CA TYR A 537 30.61 -0.80 -10.56
C TYR A 537 29.61 -1.82 -10.03
N PRO A 538 28.30 -1.55 -10.18
CA PRO A 538 27.28 -2.51 -9.83
C PRO A 538 27.34 -3.68 -10.81
N TYR A 539 26.87 -4.84 -10.37
CA TYR A 539 26.69 -6.00 -11.22
C TYR A 539 25.29 -6.57 -10.99
N GLU A 540 24.85 -7.38 -11.95
CA GLU A 540 23.54 -8.00 -11.94
C GLU A 540 23.33 -8.83 -10.66
N SER A 541 22.09 -8.86 -10.16
CA SER A 541 21.73 -9.70 -9.02
C SER A 541 21.84 -11.19 -9.36
N ASP A 542 21.88 -12.05 -8.35
CA ASP A 542 21.97 -13.50 -8.53
C ASP A 542 20.76 -14.08 -9.30
N ASN A 543 20.95 -15.27 -9.87
CA ASN A 543 19.97 -15.93 -10.74
C ASN A 543 18.58 -16.11 -10.10
N THR A 544 18.49 -16.33 -8.78
CA THR A 544 17.19 -16.51 -8.10
C THR A 544 16.38 -15.21 -8.02
N MET A 545 17.04 -14.04 -8.06
CA MET A 545 16.34 -12.76 -8.20
C MET A 545 15.95 -12.48 -9.66
N LEU A 546 16.77 -12.93 -10.62
CA LEU A 546 16.55 -12.68 -12.04
C LEU A 546 15.45 -13.56 -12.64
N PHE A 547 15.33 -14.81 -12.18
CA PHE A 547 14.33 -15.75 -12.69
C PHE A 547 12.88 -15.23 -12.55
N PRO A 548 12.43 -14.73 -11.39
CA PRO A 548 11.12 -14.10 -11.26
C PRO A 548 10.92 -12.89 -12.18
N LEU A 549 11.97 -12.09 -12.43
CA LEU A 549 11.88 -10.93 -13.32
C LEU A 549 11.65 -11.32 -14.77
N LEU A 550 12.31 -12.38 -15.25
CA LEU A 550 12.11 -12.88 -16.61
C LEU A 550 10.70 -13.43 -16.81
N ILE A 551 10.21 -14.23 -15.85
CA ILE A 551 8.86 -14.81 -15.92
C ILE A 551 7.79 -13.73 -15.87
N LEU A 552 7.89 -12.78 -14.93
CA LEU A 552 6.97 -11.65 -14.87
C LEU A 552 7.04 -10.79 -16.15
N GLY A 553 8.23 -10.62 -16.73
CA GLY A 553 8.41 -9.97 -18.03
C GLY A 553 7.61 -10.64 -19.15
N LEU A 554 7.61 -11.97 -19.21
CA LEU A 554 6.80 -12.73 -20.17
C LEU A 554 5.29 -12.50 -19.93
N PHE A 555 4.84 -12.55 -18.67
CA PHE A 555 3.43 -12.25 -18.37
C PHE A 555 3.04 -10.83 -18.80
N THR A 556 3.90 -9.83 -18.59
CA THR A 556 3.59 -8.45 -19.04
C THR A 556 3.49 -8.27 -20.55
N LEU A 557 4.09 -9.17 -21.33
CA LEU A 557 3.97 -9.19 -22.79
C LEU A 557 2.68 -9.89 -23.22
N PHE A 558 2.37 -11.06 -22.65
CA PHE A 558 1.31 -11.93 -23.17
C PHE A 558 -0.07 -11.74 -22.53
N VAL A 559 -0.15 -11.29 -21.28
CA VAL A 559 -1.43 -11.21 -20.56
C VAL A 559 -2.42 -10.23 -21.20
N GLY A 560 -1.94 -9.21 -21.92
CA GLY A 560 -2.80 -8.29 -22.66
C GLY A 560 -3.62 -8.94 -23.77
N PHE A 561 -3.07 -9.97 -24.41
CA PHE A 561 -3.73 -10.64 -25.53
C PHE A 561 -5.00 -11.39 -25.10
N ILE A 562 -5.16 -11.68 -23.81
CA ILE A 562 -6.38 -12.30 -23.25
C ILE A 562 -7.61 -11.41 -23.49
N GLY A 563 -7.43 -10.08 -23.54
CA GLY A 563 -8.52 -9.13 -23.74
C GLY A 563 -8.90 -8.86 -25.20
N ILE A 564 -8.21 -9.45 -26.18
CA ILE A 564 -8.50 -9.21 -27.60
C ILE A 564 -9.66 -10.11 -28.04
N PRO A 565 -10.79 -9.53 -28.50
CA PRO A 565 -11.89 -10.32 -29.06
C PRO A 565 -11.49 -10.84 -30.45
N PHE A 566 -11.10 -12.11 -30.54
CA PHE A 566 -10.94 -12.79 -31.82
C PHE A 566 -12.30 -13.34 -32.28
N ASN A 567 -13.10 -12.50 -32.94
CA ASN A 567 -14.33 -12.94 -33.61
C ASN A 567 -14.00 -13.29 -35.07
N GLN A 568 -13.80 -14.58 -35.34
CA GLN A 568 -13.91 -15.13 -36.69
C GLN A 568 -15.19 -15.98 -36.76
N GLU A 569 -15.95 -15.77 -37.84
CA GLU A 569 -17.30 -16.25 -38.17
C GLU A 569 -17.66 -17.69 -37.70
N GLY A 570 -17.94 -17.86 -36.39
CA GLY A 570 -18.52 -19.09 -35.85
C GLY A 570 -17.89 -19.64 -34.56
N VAL A 571 -16.76 -19.10 -34.09
CA VAL A 571 -16.16 -19.49 -32.79
C VAL A 571 -15.78 -18.25 -31.99
N ASP A 572 -16.56 -17.95 -30.95
CA ASP A 572 -16.27 -16.84 -30.03
C ASP A 572 -15.02 -17.15 -29.19
N PHE A 573 -13.83 -16.76 -29.65
CA PHE A 573 -12.57 -16.88 -28.90
C PHE A 573 -12.34 -15.70 -27.94
N ASP A 574 -13.41 -15.26 -27.28
CA ASP A 574 -13.36 -14.12 -26.38
C ASP A 574 -13.12 -14.61 -24.94
N ILE A 575 -11.86 -14.99 -24.65
CA ILE A 575 -11.46 -15.68 -23.41
C ILE A 575 -11.78 -14.82 -22.18
N LEU A 576 -11.50 -13.52 -22.24
CA LEU A 576 -11.79 -12.60 -21.14
C LEU A 576 -13.29 -12.48 -20.86
N SER A 577 -14.12 -12.47 -21.91
CA SER A 577 -15.57 -12.37 -21.72
C SER A 577 -16.15 -13.65 -21.13
N LYS A 578 -15.70 -14.82 -21.63
CA LYS A 578 -16.03 -16.13 -21.04
C LYS A 578 -15.53 -16.25 -19.60
N TRP A 579 -14.39 -15.66 -19.27
CA TRP A 579 -13.85 -15.70 -17.91
C TRP A 579 -14.49 -14.69 -16.96
N LEU A 580 -15.20 -13.67 -17.44
CA LEU A 580 -15.80 -12.62 -16.61
C LEU A 580 -17.33 -12.66 -16.56
N THR A 581 -17.98 -13.71 -17.06
CA THR A 581 -19.45 -13.88 -17.00
C THR A 581 -19.93 -14.27 -15.59
N PRO A 582 -20.87 -13.53 -14.97
CA PRO A 582 -21.59 -12.36 -15.49
C PRO A 582 -20.80 -11.06 -15.32
N SER A 583 -20.47 -10.39 -16.44
CA SER A 583 -19.92 -9.03 -16.40
C SER A 583 -21.06 -8.05 -16.62
N ILE A 584 -21.41 -7.30 -15.58
CA ILE A 584 -22.37 -6.21 -15.70
C ILE A 584 -21.60 -4.99 -16.21
N ASN A 585 -21.73 -4.67 -17.49
CA ASN A 585 -21.26 -3.42 -18.06
C ASN A 585 -22.49 -2.53 -18.34
N LEU A 586 -22.66 -1.47 -17.55
CA LEU A 586 -23.79 -0.55 -17.69
C LEU A 586 -23.67 0.32 -18.96
N LEU A 587 -22.45 0.68 -19.35
CA LEU A 587 -22.18 1.58 -20.49
C LEU A 587 -22.40 0.89 -21.85
N HIS A 588 -22.15 -0.42 -21.93
CA HIS A 588 -22.29 -1.22 -23.15
C HIS A 588 -23.39 -2.29 -23.03
N GLN A 589 -24.59 -1.90 -22.59
CA GLN A 589 -25.74 -2.83 -22.47
C GLN A 589 -26.21 -3.45 -23.80
N LYS A 590 -25.76 -2.95 -24.97
CA LYS A 590 -26.23 -3.35 -26.30
C LYS A 590 -25.16 -3.28 -27.42
N SER A 591 -23.94 -3.77 -27.23
CA SER A 591 -23.03 -3.92 -28.37
C SER A 591 -23.15 -5.33 -28.99
N ASN A 592 -24.26 -5.56 -29.71
CA ASN A 592 -24.34 -6.60 -30.75
C ASN A 592 -23.60 -6.18 -32.04
N ASN A 593 -22.86 -5.07 -32.01
CA ASN A 593 -22.18 -4.54 -33.16
C ASN A 593 -20.72 -4.96 -33.09
N LEU A 594 -20.25 -5.54 -34.20
CA LEU A 594 -18.84 -5.66 -34.58
C LEU A 594 -18.08 -4.46 -34.01
N MET A 595 -17.04 -4.73 -33.21
CA MET A 595 -16.07 -3.70 -32.82
C MET A 595 -15.67 -3.00 -34.12
N ASP A 596 -16.09 -1.75 -34.31
CA ASP A 596 -15.66 -0.95 -35.45
C ASP A 596 -14.16 -0.73 -35.22
N TRP A 597 -13.35 -1.63 -35.78
CA TRP A 597 -11.89 -1.58 -35.66
C TRP A 597 -11.37 -0.19 -36.00
N TYR A 598 -12.06 0.51 -36.90
CA TYR A 598 -11.81 1.91 -37.22
C TYR A 598 -11.96 2.88 -36.02
N GLU A 599 -13.05 2.78 -35.25
CA GLU A 599 -13.29 3.61 -34.07
C GLU A 599 -12.28 3.27 -32.96
N PHE A 600 -12.06 1.98 -32.71
CA PHE A 600 -11.01 1.51 -31.79
C PHE A 600 -9.63 2.05 -32.17
N PHE A 601 -9.23 1.94 -33.44
CA PHE A 601 -7.93 2.45 -33.90
C PHE A 601 -7.84 3.97 -33.75
N LYS A 602 -8.93 4.70 -33.98
CA LYS A 602 -8.96 6.16 -33.82
C LYS A 602 -8.71 6.55 -32.36
N ASP A 603 -9.44 5.94 -31.42
CA ASP A 603 -9.31 6.23 -29.99
C ASP A 603 -7.93 5.81 -29.45
N ALA A 604 -7.45 4.63 -29.86
CA ALA A 604 -6.13 4.13 -29.54
C ALA A 604 -5.00 5.05 -30.05
N VAL A 605 -5.12 5.60 -31.26
CA VAL A 605 -4.12 6.55 -31.79
C VAL A 605 -4.05 7.80 -30.91
N PHE A 606 -5.20 8.31 -30.47
CA PHE A 606 -5.24 9.48 -29.60
C PHE A 606 -4.66 9.17 -28.21
N SER A 607 -5.02 8.06 -27.57
CA SER A 607 -4.50 7.70 -26.23
C SER A 607 -2.99 7.43 -26.25
N VAL A 608 -2.51 6.71 -27.27
CA VAL A 608 -1.08 6.43 -27.48
C VAL A 608 -0.30 7.70 -27.79
N SER A 609 -0.87 8.64 -28.56
CA SER A 609 -0.21 9.92 -28.86
C SER A 609 0.10 10.72 -27.59
N ILE A 610 -0.80 10.70 -26.59
CA ILE A 610 -0.63 11.39 -25.31
C ILE A 610 0.44 10.70 -24.45
N ALA A 611 0.43 9.37 -24.41
CA ALA A 611 1.47 8.61 -23.73
C ALA A 611 2.86 8.87 -24.35
N TYR A 612 2.95 8.87 -25.68
CA TYR A 612 4.17 9.18 -26.40
C TYR A 612 4.65 10.62 -26.15
N LEU A 613 3.74 11.59 -26.12
CA LEU A 613 4.05 12.98 -25.78
C LEU A 613 4.65 13.07 -24.36
N GLY A 614 4.08 12.38 -23.37
CA GLY A 614 4.63 12.32 -22.02
C GLY A 614 6.05 11.74 -21.96
N ILE A 615 6.29 10.65 -22.68
CA ILE A 615 7.63 10.02 -22.80
C ILE A 615 8.60 10.95 -23.52
N PHE A 616 8.16 11.61 -24.60
CA PHE A 616 8.97 12.56 -25.36
C PHE A 616 9.44 13.71 -24.46
N ILE A 617 8.53 14.33 -23.69
CA ILE A 617 8.88 15.39 -22.74
C ILE A 617 9.84 14.86 -21.66
N ALA A 618 9.60 13.69 -21.09
CA ALA A 618 10.50 13.10 -20.09
C ALA A 618 11.91 12.85 -20.66
N SER A 619 11.98 12.31 -21.88
CA SER A 619 13.23 12.06 -22.59
C SER A 619 13.98 13.34 -22.90
N PHE A 620 13.28 14.41 -23.27
CA PHE A 620 13.89 15.70 -23.56
C PHE A 620 14.48 16.35 -22.29
N LEU A 621 13.78 16.25 -21.15
CA LEU A 621 14.20 16.88 -19.90
C LEU A 621 15.28 16.11 -19.13
N TYR A 622 15.26 14.77 -19.16
CA TYR A 622 16.09 13.93 -18.29
C TYR A 622 17.14 13.08 -19.00
N LYS A 623 17.14 13.03 -20.33
CA LYS A 623 18.22 12.35 -21.06
C LYS A 623 19.52 13.14 -20.91
N ALA A 624 20.61 12.42 -20.66
CA ALA A 624 21.91 13.00 -20.38
C ALA A 624 22.34 14.01 -21.47
N PRO A 625 23.00 15.13 -21.09
CA PRO A 625 23.36 16.24 -21.97
C PRO A 625 24.50 15.93 -22.97
N TYR A 626 24.70 14.67 -23.35
CA TYR A 626 25.66 14.26 -24.39
C TYR A 626 25.00 13.34 -25.42
N SER A 627 23.72 13.56 -25.72
CA SER A 627 23.18 13.14 -27.02
C SER A 627 23.48 14.20 -28.07
N SER A 628 23.96 13.78 -29.23
CA SER A 628 24.31 14.56 -30.43
C SER A 628 23.24 15.54 -30.98
N LEU A 629 22.13 15.71 -30.27
CA LEU A 629 21.00 16.61 -30.56
C LEU A 629 21.06 17.94 -29.79
N LEU A 630 22.12 18.21 -29.03
CA LEU A 630 22.34 19.48 -28.32
C LEU A 630 22.75 20.66 -29.22
N ASN A 631 22.75 20.47 -30.53
CA ASN A 631 22.86 21.54 -31.53
C ASN A 631 21.50 22.08 -32.00
N PHE A 632 20.42 21.91 -31.22
CA PHE A 632 19.17 22.63 -31.48
C PHE A 632 19.09 23.88 -30.60
N ASP A 633 19.28 25.05 -31.23
CA ASP A 633 19.12 26.42 -30.71
C ASP A 633 17.74 26.73 -30.06
N LEU A 634 16.84 25.75 -30.03
CA LEU A 634 15.51 25.81 -29.43
C LEU A 634 15.52 25.88 -27.89
N ILE A 635 16.47 25.21 -27.22
CA ILE A 635 16.61 25.32 -25.75
C ILE A 635 17.04 26.74 -25.38
N ASN A 636 17.96 27.33 -26.15
CA ASN A 636 18.40 28.71 -25.94
C ASN A 636 17.29 29.73 -26.27
N SER A 637 16.40 29.45 -27.22
CA SER A 637 15.30 30.37 -27.56
C SER A 637 14.16 30.36 -26.52
N ILE A 638 13.85 29.19 -25.93
CA ILE A 638 12.89 29.06 -24.82
C ILE A 638 13.46 29.67 -23.53
N VAL A 639 14.76 29.47 -23.27
CA VAL A 639 15.45 29.97 -22.06
C VAL A 639 15.69 31.49 -22.09
N LYS A 640 15.75 32.13 -23.26
CA LYS A 640 15.95 33.59 -23.44
C LYS A 640 14.69 34.46 -23.27
N ARG A 641 13.52 33.88 -22.98
CA ARG A 641 12.23 34.59 -23.05
C ARG A 641 11.83 35.36 -21.76
N GLY A 642 12.50 36.49 -21.47
CA GLY A 642 11.97 37.67 -20.73
C GLY A 642 11.22 37.47 -19.38
N PRO A 643 10.48 38.50 -18.88
CA PRO A 643 9.89 38.54 -17.53
C PRO A 643 8.82 37.47 -17.25
N LYS A 644 8.31 36.77 -18.27
CA LYS A 644 7.48 35.56 -18.13
C LYS A 644 8.22 34.40 -17.45
N ARG A 645 9.56 34.42 -17.42
CA ARG A 645 10.42 33.47 -16.70
C ARG A 645 10.18 33.46 -15.19
N ILE A 646 10.01 34.62 -14.57
CA ILE A 646 9.82 34.71 -13.10
C ILE A 646 8.50 34.05 -12.68
N LEU A 647 7.43 34.26 -13.45
CA LEU A 647 6.13 33.64 -13.18
C LEU A 647 6.16 32.13 -13.43
N TRP A 648 6.81 31.69 -14.52
CA TRP A 648 6.96 30.27 -14.83
C TRP A 648 7.83 29.52 -13.81
N GLU A 649 8.94 30.12 -13.37
CA GLU A 649 9.79 29.56 -12.30
C GLU A 649 9.05 29.49 -10.97
N LYS A 650 8.22 30.48 -10.63
CA LYS A 650 7.34 30.41 -9.43
C LYS A 650 6.32 29.28 -9.53
N LEU A 651 5.67 29.10 -10.68
CA LEU A 651 4.73 28.00 -10.91
C LEU A 651 5.40 26.64 -10.82
N LEU A 652 6.56 26.47 -11.48
CA LEU A 652 7.34 25.23 -11.42
C LEU A 652 7.82 24.93 -9.99
N ASN A 653 8.32 25.93 -9.27
CA ASN A 653 8.71 25.77 -7.87
C ASN A 653 7.50 25.41 -7.00
N GLY A 654 6.33 26.00 -7.26
CA GLY A 654 5.09 25.63 -6.57
C GLY A 654 4.69 24.17 -6.80
N ILE A 655 4.73 23.70 -8.05
CA ILE A 655 4.43 22.28 -8.40
C ILE A 655 5.50 21.35 -7.81
N TYR A 656 6.77 21.77 -7.83
CA TYR A 656 7.86 21.02 -7.22
C TYR A 656 7.68 20.89 -5.71
N ASP A 657 7.43 22.00 -5.01
CA ASP A 657 7.21 22.03 -3.57
C ASP A 657 5.95 21.24 -3.19
N TRP A 658 4.89 21.33 -3.99
CA TRP A 658 3.69 20.50 -3.86
C TRP A 658 4.03 19.00 -3.93
N SER A 659 4.70 18.56 -4.99
CA SER A 659 5.04 17.14 -5.18
C SER A 659 6.07 16.65 -4.16
N TYR A 660 7.09 17.47 -3.86
CA TYR A 660 8.18 17.16 -2.94
C TYR A 660 7.71 17.05 -1.48
N ASN A 661 6.87 17.99 -1.04
CA ASN A 661 6.29 17.98 0.31
C ASN A 661 4.98 17.17 0.40
N ARG A 662 4.74 16.28 -0.57
CA ARG A 662 3.59 15.36 -0.59
C ARG A 662 2.23 16.05 -0.43
N ALA A 663 2.03 17.14 -1.17
CA ALA A 663 0.86 18.02 -1.12
C ALA A 663 0.54 18.57 0.28
N TYR A 664 1.53 18.60 1.19
CA TYR A 664 1.37 18.96 2.59
C TYR A 664 0.30 18.14 3.35
N VAL A 665 -0.13 17.01 2.78
CA VAL A 665 -1.16 16.14 3.37
C VAL A 665 -0.67 15.57 4.69
N ASP A 666 0.59 15.11 4.75
CA ASP A 666 1.22 14.64 5.99
C ASP A 666 1.19 15.71 7.10
N SER A 667 1.45 16.97 6.76
CA SER A 667 1.39 18.09 7.71
C SER A 667 -0.04 18.39 8.16
N PHE A 668 -1.00 18.30 7.26
CA PHE A 668 -2.42 18.50 7.59
C PHE A 668 -2.92 17.41 8.55
N TYR A 669 -2.66 16.13 8.24
CA TYR A 669 -3.08 15.02 9.09
C TYR A 669 -2.43 15.08 10.49
N THR A 670 -1.14 15.43 10.55
CA THR A 670 -0.46 15.54 11.85
C THR A 670 -0.99 16.71 12.68
N THR A 671 -1.16 17.89 12.09
CA THR A 671 -1.63 19.08 12.82
C THR A 671 -3.11 18.99 13.19
N ALA A 672 -3.99 18.70 12.23
CA ALA A 672 -5.43 18.71 12.44
C ALA A 672 -5.93 17.47 13.19
N LEU A 673 -5.59 16.27 12.70
CA LEU A 673 -6.13 15.02 13.27
C LEU A 673 -5.32 14.58 14.48
N THR A 674 -4.01 14.35 14.35
CA THR A 674 -3.23 13.81 15.48
C THR A 674 -3.08 14.82 16.61
N GLY A 675 -2.89 16.10 16.28
CA GLY A 675 -2.86 17.19 17.26
C GLY A 675 -4.21 17.35 17.98
N GLY A 676 -5.32 17.36 17.24
CA GLY A 676 -6.66 17.45 17.81
C GLY A 676 -6.99 16.29 18.75
N ILE A 677 -6.71 15.04 18.33
CA ILE A 677 -6.94 13.85 19.18
C ILE A 677 -6.09 13.89 20.44
N ARG A 678 -4.84 14.37 20.35
CA ARG A 678 -3.96 14.50 21.52
C ARG A 678 -4.50 15.49 22.54
N VAL A 679 -5.00 16.64 22.08
CA VAL A 679 -5.64 17.64 22.94
C VAL A 679 -6.90 17.06 23.61
N LEU A 680 -7.72 16.33 22.85
CA LEU A 680 -8.90 15.65 23.42
C LEU A 680 -8.51 14.60 24.47
N ALA A 681 -7.45 13.82 24.21
CA ALA A 681 -6.96 12.82 25.17
C ALA A 681 -6.37 13.45 26.45
N GLU A 682 -5.66 14.57 26.33
CA GLU A 682 -5.17 15.34 27.48
C GLU A 682 -6.34 15.92 28.29
N PHE A 683 -7.42 16.35 27.62
CA PHE A 683 -8.64 16.81 28.27
C PHE A 683 -9.37 15.68 29.01
N THR A 684 -9.54 14.49 28.40
CA THR A 684 -10.18 13.36 29.08
C THR A 684 -9.36 12.87 30.27
N HIS A 685 -8.03 12.81 30.14
CA HIS A 685 -7.14 12.49 31.25
C HIS A 685 -7.19 13.54 32.37
N PHE A 686 -7.33 14.83 32.03
CA PHE A 686 -7.55 15.89 33.01
C PHE A 686 -8.89 15.73 33.73
N PHE A 687 -9.97 15.45 32.99
CA PHE A 687 -11.30 15.27 33.55
C PHE A 687 -11.31 14.09 34.53
N ASP A 688 -10.72 12.96 34.15
CA ASP A 688 -10.60 11.79 35.01
C ASP A 688 -9.82 12.09 36.30
N ARG A 689 -8.59 12.59 36.18
CA ARG A 689 -7.73 12.83 37.36
C ARG A 689 -8.15 14.01 38.23
N ARG A 690 -8.89 14.99 37.72
CA ARG A 690 -9.27 16.17 38.52
C ARG A 690 -10.71 16.13 38.99
N ILE A 691 -11.63 15.66 38.16
CA ILE A 691 -13.06 15.69 38.48
C ILE A 691 -13.47 14.35 39.09
N ILE A 692 -13.21 13.23 38.42
CA ILE A 692 -13.62 11.91 38.91
C ILE A 692 -12.85 11.57 40.20
N ASP A 693 -11.52 11.63 40.15
CA ASP A 693 -10.67 11.42 41.35
C ASP A 693 -10.87 12.54 42.40
N GLY A 694 -11.21 13.76 41.97
CA GLY A 694 -11.45 14.87 42.88
C GLY A 694 -12.71 14.66 43.72
N ILE A 695 -13.78 14.15 43.11
CA ILE A 695 -15.04 13.85 43.81
C ILE A 695 -14.83 12.71 44.82
N THR A 696 -14.17 11.63 44.43
CA THR A 696 -13.93 10.48 45.33
C THR A 696 -13.03 10.88 46.51
N ASN A 697 -11.93 11.59 46.26
CA ASN A 697 -11.07 12.11 47.31
C ASN A 697 -11.77 13.17 48.16
N GLY A 698 -12.63 13.99 47.56
CA GLY A 698 -13.44 14.99 48.25
C GLY A 698 -14.41 14.37 49.25
N VAL A 699 -15.12 13.32 48.88
CA VAL A 699 -15.99 12.55 49.79
C VAL A 699 -15.17 11.92 50.92
N GLY A 700 -14.00 11.35 50.59
CA GLY A 700 -13.05 10.83 51.58
C GLY A 700 -12.61 11.89 52.59
N LEU A 701 -12.21 13.07 52.11
CA LEU A 701 -11.84 14.20 52.96
C LEU A 701 -13.00 14.70 53.82
N ILE A 702 -14.20 14.84 53.27
CA ILE A 702 -15.39 15.30 54.01
C ILE A 702 -15.72 14.31 55.14
N SER A 703 -15.70 13.00 54.86
CA SER A 703 -15.95 11.98 55.89
C SER A 703 -14.90 12.00 57.00
N PHE A 704 -13.62 12.22 56.64
CA PHE A 704 -12.55 12.39 57.61
C PHE A 704 -12.78 13.62 58.50
N PHE A 705 -13.04 14.79 57.90
CA PHE A 705 -13.33 16.02 58.65
C PHE A 705 -14.59 15.90 59.52
N LEU A 706 -15.63 15.24 59.02
CA LEU A 706 -16.85 15.01 59.79
C LEU A 706 -16.57 14.11 61.00
N GLY A 707 -15.79 13.04 60.81
CA GLY A 707 -15.36 12.18 61.90
C GLY A 707 -14.52 12.92 62.94
N GLU A 708 -13.62 13.80 62.50
CA GLU A 708 -12.79 14.62 63.40
C GLU A 708 -13.63 15.69 64.13
N ALA A 709 -14.60 16.31 63.47
CA ALA A 709 -15.54 17.24 64.10
C ALA A 709 -16.42 16.54 65.15
N ILE A 710 -16.96 15.35 64.85
CA ILE A 710 -17.76 14.54 65.79
C ILE A 710 -16.92 14.16 67.01
N LYS A 711 -15.61 13.89 66.84
CA LYS A 711 -14.71 13.59 67.97
C LYS A 711 -14.65 14.72 69.00
N TYR A 712 -14.67 15.99 68.57
CA TYR A 712 -14.65 17.14 69.48
C TYR A 712 -15.97 17.35 70.26
N VAL A 713 -17.08 16.76 69.82
CA VAL A 713 -18.35 16.75 70.60
C VAL A 713 -18.16 16.00 71.93
N GLY A 714 -17.30 14.98 71.95
CA GLY A 714 -16.93 14.23 73.15
C GLY A 714 -15.88 14.92 74.02
N GLY A 715 -16.14 16.16 74.47
CA GLY A 715 -15.19 17.00 75.22
C GLY A 715 -14.80 16.52 76.64
N GLY A 716 -15.15 15.31 77.04
CA GLY A 716 -14.73 14.67 78.30
C GLY A 716 -15.30 15.28 79.60
N ARG A 717 -16.07 16.36 79.53
CA ARG A 717 -16.71 16.99 80.69
C ARG A 717 -18.07 16.36 80.96
N ILE A 718 -18.29 15.79 82.14
CA ILE A 718 -19.58 15.14 82.51
C ILE A 718 -20.76 16.13 82.38
N SER A 719 -20.56 17.40 82.70
CA SER A 719 -21.58 18.44 82.57
C SER A 719 -22.07 18.67 81.15
N SER A 720 -21.20 18.54 80.12
CA SER A 720 -21.63 18.68 78.73
C SER A 720 -22.47 17.51 78.26
N TYR A 721 -22.19 16.28 78.71
CA TYR A 721 -23.01 15.12 78.38
C TYR A 721 -24.41 15.20 79.00
N LEU A 722 -24.51 15.65 80.26
CA LEU A 722 -25.80 15.92 80.92
C LEU A 722 -26.61 16.98 80.17
N PHE A 723 -25.97 18.08 79.75
CA PHE A 723 -26.62 19.11 78.95
C PHE A 723 -27.13 18.57 77.60
N PHE A 724 -26.30 17.81 76.88
CA PHE A 724 -26.72 17.17 75.62
C PHE A 724 -27.91 16.23 75.83
N TYR A 725 -27.88 15.38 76.86
CA TYR A 725 -28.99 14.46 77.18
C TYR A 725 -30.29 15.20 77.50
N LEU A 726 -30.24 16.22 78.35
CA LEU A 726 -31.40 17.05 78.68
C LEU A 726 -31.94 17.81 77.46
N SER A 727 -31.04 18.34 76.60
CA SER A 727 -31.44 18.99 75.36
C SER A 727 -32.11 18.02 74.39
N TYR A 728 -31.63 16.77 74.32
CA TYR A 728 -32.23 15.73 73.47
C TYR A 728 -33.61 15.32 73.99
N ILE A 729 -33.77 15.16 75.30
CA ILE A 729 -35.09 14.93 75.92
C ILE A 729 -36.03 16.09 75.65
N LEU A 730 -35.56 17.33 75.79
CA LEU A 730 -36.39 18.52 75.56
C LEU A 730 -36.81 18.64 74.09
N VAL A 731 -35.90 18.40 73.15
CA VAL A 731 -36.21 18.36 71.71
C VAL A 731 -37.15 17.21 71.39
N PHE A 732 -36.93 16.02 71.96
CA PHE A 732 -37.80 14.86 71.76
C PHE A 732 -39.21 15.12 72.30
N LEU A 733 -39.33 15.70 73.50
CA LEU A 733 -40.61 16.11 74.07
C LEU A 733 -41.27 17.21 73.23
N LEU A 734 -40.52 18.23 72.79
CA LEU A 734 -41.04 19.27 71.89
C LEU A 734 -41.56 18.67 70.60
N VAL A 735 -40.78 17.80 69.94
CA VAL A 735 -41.22 17.11 68.71
C VAL A 735 -42.45 16.27 69.02
N TYR A 736 -42.45 15.48 70.09
CA TYR A 736 -43.58 14.63 70.49
C TYR A 736 -44.86 15.40 70.86
N PHE A 737 -44.74 16.63 71.37
CA PHE A 737 -45.89 17.48 71.68
C PHE A 737 -46.34 18.36 70.50
N ILE A 738 -45.47 18.57 69.51
CA ILE A 738 -45.76 19.36 68.30
C ILE A 738 -46.26 18.47 67.15
N THR A 739 -45.85 17.20 67.08
CA THR A 739 -46.43 16.16 66.22
C THR A 739 -47.63 15.53 66.87
#